data_AF-A0A4Q5RJZ1-F1
#
_entry.id   AF-A0A4Q5RJZ1-F1
#
_cell.length_a   1.000
_cell.length_b   1.000
_cell.length_c   1.000
_cell.angle_alpha   90.00
_cell.angle_beta   90.00
_cell.angle_gamma   90.00
#
_symmetry.space_group_name_H-M   'P 1'
#
loop_
_entity.id
_entity.type
_entity.pdbx_description
1 polymer ?
#
loop_
_entity_poly.entity_id
_entity_poly.type
_entity_poly.pdbx_seq_one_letter_code
_entity_poly.pdbx_strand_id
1 'polypeptide(L)'
;MLRNLLTPPLFGRRAGYCLRGLLALLPLAAAPAAFAQAPTTIYGLGITTSAVSNPSTGAQVYPANTPLLIPISPTTGVPTDPATGMAYGTSYVPSNITGITAGQVLVGIDYRPNNGLLYGLGYNTSTGATQLYTIVPGGSNAASVATAVNTTPVLLSLGNTTASGSNLRIGFDFNPAADRIRVVSTNGRNYRLNPNTGGLVASDGSLAYANAVGTPVATPVAVSSSPTPTIPAAPGVGTVAYLNATLGATTTTLFDYDEVNGGIISIQNPPNAGTLTQPTRSTFYIQGASQPGPYGEAPQVSAIDIDVYYDRTARQNSAFLVEVTDGRPSGYNTSNLYSLDINPSSSTFGQSTRIGNIIPSTPSPVTPGAPLVPIDVYDIAAAINAPLIWSGFASDEWASPLNWIPQRVPTSTDDVFIPGTYTPGPTLASSTFPGTTPTPNQPTVRSTQPVRSVALNTGATLTLATAGTLNVAGDFSNTGGVVTGGTIVGTAVTGGTVALVGPATQSVGGSAESAFPNLSVSNTGGATIDGPVSIRPTGGLTLNSNLAISTGQVFTLLSDANGTAYAANNGSAVATGTATVQRYIAPAINAGPGYRHYSTPVTGNTVADFTTTGFAPTVNAAYNSSPNPPAVSPFPTVYSYNQGRLSLTNTSPEFDKGFASPTALTDQLTPTSGYAVNIPGTELVDFVGTLNNNSYSRVGLTRGPQATAGYQLVGNPYPSAIDYTVVRGASTGMEDAVYVYKSTGPYVGGYISYVNGVRSSTSPLPVGTTPPLPATTENQLPIIPIAQGFFMRVAVGQTGTVNFTNAARLNAPNNTLFQRTTADLRPRLALSLRNATVANQTVMYFEQGATAGFDAVFDAHYLPATHGLHLASDISTEQLAISGLPELTGAAAVAPLYVHAATAGTYTLTADELVNLPAGYHAYLRDALTGTYTDLATTPSISLALDPAAAATGRYAVVFGTAQPLATASAATAQLVSLYPNPAHGTAALLLPQALRTGAATQVSVVDNLGRVVLTRTLAATTDQLDIPLGAVAPGIYSVQALTNAGVVAKRLVVE
;
A
#
# COMPACT_ATOMS: atom_id res chain seq x y z
N MET A 1 -4.30 13.74 63.56
CA MET A 1 -5.68 14.05 63.13
C MET A 1 -5.92 13.28 61.83
N LEU A 2 -6.48 12.06 61.94
CA LEU A 2 -7.83 11.66 61.45
C LEU A 2 -7.98 11.83 59.92
N ARG A 3 -8.38 10.84 59.11
CA ARG A 3 -8.77 9.43 59.30
C ARG A 3 -8.97 8.79 57.89
N ASN A 4 -8.52 7.54 57.77
CA ASN A 4 -8.93 6.40 56.91
C ASN A 4 -10.05 6.50 55.85
N LEU A 5 -9.90 5.57 54.88
CA LEU A 5 -10.87 4.81 54.04
C LEU A 5 -10.69 5.15 52.54
N LEU A 6 -10.29 4.28 51.60
CA LEU A 6 -10.36 2.82 51.44
C LEU A 6 -9.29 2.32 50.42
N THR A 7 -8.92 1.04 50.54
CA THR A 7 -8.21 0.22 49.53
C THR A 7 -9.12 -0.12 48.30
N PRO A 8 -8.55 -0.54 47.15
CA PRO A 8 -9.23 -0.55 45.84
C PRO A 8 -9.89 -1.90 45.51
N PRO A 9 -10.80 -1.96 44.51
CA PRO A 9 -11.00 -3.15 43.70
C PRO A 9 -10.32 -3.02 42.33
N LEU A 10 -9.86 -4.19 41.86
CA LEU A 10 -9.18 -4.48 40.59
C LEU A 10 -10.05 -4.26 39.34
N PHE A 11 -9.36 -4.31 38.18
CA PHE A 11 -9.78 -4.23 36.77
C PHE A 11 -9.90 -2.79 36.22
N GLY A 12 -9.25 -2.38 35.13
CA GLY A 12 -8.36 -3.02 34.17
C GLY A 12 -8.27 -2.12 32.92
N ARG A 13 -7.05 -1.90 32.43
CA ARG A 13 -6.66 -1.48 31.06
C ARG A 13 -7.45 -0.34 30.37
N ARG A 14 -6.77 0.79 30.19
CA ARG A 14 -6.43 1.46 28.91
C ARG A 14 -6.13 2.94 29.17
N ALA A 15 -4.86 3.27 29.38
CA ALA A 15 -4.36 4.65 29.27
C ALA A 15 -2.90 4.57 28.84
N GLY A 16 -2.59 5.19 27.70
CA GLY A 16 -1.25 5.20 27.13
C GLY A 16 -1.11 5.93 25.80
N TYR A 17 -2.01 6.87 25.46
CA TYR A 17 -1.79 7.85 24.40
C TYR A 17 -2.35 9.20 24.86
N CYS A 18 -1.52 9.97 25.56
CA CYS A 18 -1.74 11.40 25.77
C CYS A 18 -0.42 12.01 26.26
N LEU A 19 0.39 12.52 25.34
CA LEU A 19 1.05 13.83 25.49
C LEU A 19 1.77 14.20 24.19
N ARG A 20 1.11 15.02 23.36
CA ARG A 20 1.71 16.01 22.43
C ARG A 20 0.55 16.83 21.84
N GLY A 21 0.04 17.74 22.67
CA GLY A 21 -0.88 18.80 22.25
C GLY A 21 -0.10 20.10 22.02
N LEU A 22 -0.61 20.90 21.07
CA LEU A 22 -0.16 22.23 20.65
C LEU A 22 1.08 22.31 19.74
N LEU A 23 0.86 22.03 18.44
CA LEU A 23 1.02 23.04 17.37
C LEU A 23 0.57 22.40 16.03
N ALA A 24 -0.66 22.70 15.59
CA ALA A 24 -1.07 22.52 14.21
C ALA A 24 -2.14 23.57 13.89
N LEU A 25 -1.74 24.59 13.15
CA LEU A 25 -2.65 25.48 12.44
C LEU A 25 -3.52 24.63 11.49
N LEU A 26 -4.76 25.10 11.31
CA LEU A 26 -5.87 24.54 10.52
C LEU A 26 -5.45 23.60 9.36
N PRO A 27 -5.91 22.35 9.32
CA PRO A 27 -6.19 21.70 8.05
C PRO A 27 -7.55 22.20 7.57
N LEU A 28 -7.58 22.83 6.40
CA LEU A 28 -8.81 23.01 5.63
C LEU A 28 -9.45 21.61 5.49
N ALA A 29 -10.66 21.43 6.01
CA ALA A 29 -11.37 20.17 5.93
C ALA A 29 -11.67 19.84 4.46
N ALA A 30 -10.79 19.08 3.82
CA ALA A 30 -11.05 18.46 2.53
C ALA A 30 -12.09 17.36 2.75
N ALA A 31 -13.37 17.71 2.64
CA ALA A 31 -14.41 16.71 2.44
C ALA A 31 -14.09 15.98 1.12
N PRO A 32 -14.21 14.65 1.04
CA PRO A 32 -14.04 13.97 -0.23
C PRO A 32 -15.31 14.21 -1.06
N ALA A 33 -15.29 15.29 -1.83
CA ALA A 33 -16.29 15.58 -2.84
C ALA A 33 -16.18 14.47 -3.90
N ALA A 34 -17.06 13.47 -3.87
CA ALA A 34 -17.11 12.39 -4.86
C ALA A 34 -18.22 12.57 -5.92
N PHE A 35 -19.07 13.63 -5.85
CA PHE A 35 -20.19 13.88 -6.81
C PHE A 35 -20.42 15.33 -7.35
N ALA A 36 -19.49 15.90 -8.11
CA ALA A 36 -19.54 17.21 -8.76
C ALA A 36 -18.46 17.24 -9.86
N GLN A 37 -18.91 17.39 -11.10
CA GLN A 37 -18.08 17.70 -12.27
C GLN A 37 -18.29 19.17 -12.61
N ALA A 38 -17.38 19.77 -13.37
CA ALA A 38 -17.74 20.97 -14.12
C ALA A 38 -19.00 20.67 -14.96
N PRO A 39 -20.06 21.48 -14.86
CA PRO A 39 -21.29 21.21 -15.58
C PRO A 39 -20.99 21.23 -17.07
N THR A 40 -21.55 20.28 -17.82
CA THR A 40 -21.58 20.35 -19.29
C THR A 40 -22.75 21.20 -19.79
N THR A 41 -23.67 21.57 -18.90
CA THR A 41 -24.87 22.34 -19.19
C THR A 41 -25.27 23.14 -17.95
N ILE A 42 -25.62 24.41 -18.14
CA ILE A 42 -26.36 25.21 -17.15
C ILE A 42 -27.80 25.26 -17.62
N TYR A 43 -28.78 25.08 -16.74
CA TYR A 43 -30.17 25.32 -17.09
C TYR A 43 -30.57 26.70 -16.62
N GLY A 44 -30.98 27.56 -17.56
CA GLY A 44 -31.60 28.84 -17.25
C GLY A 44 -33.12 28.70 -17.19
N LEU A 45 -33.73 29.27 -16.15
CA LEU A 45 -35.17 29.52 -16.10
C LEU A 45 -35.45 30.83 -16.84
N GLY A 46 -36.22 30.72 -17.92
CA GLY A 46 -36.57 31.85 -18.77
C GLY A 46 -38.06 32.11 -18.85
N ILE A 47 -38.42 33.31 -19.32
CA ILE A 47 -39.79 33.69 -19.63
C ILE A 47 -39.86 34.40 -20.97
N THR A 48 -40.90 34.11 -21.76
CA THR A 48 -41.14 34.84 -23.00
C THR A 48 -41.71 36.23 -22.71
N THR A 49 -41.03 37.30 -23.12
CA THR A 49 -41.50 38.69 -22.93
C THR A 49 -42.52 39.11 -23.99
N SER A 50 -42.58 38.39 -25.11
CA SER A 50 -43.64 38.45 -26.13
C SER A 50 -43.80 37.08 -26.79
N ALA A 51 -44.77 36.92 -27.70
CA ALA A 51 -44.98 35.64 -28.37
C ALA A 51 -43.75 35.24 -29.20
N VAL A 52 -43.27 34.01 -29.01
CA VAL A 52 -42.15 33.43 -29.78
C VAL A 52 -42.74 32.67 -30.96
N SER A 53 -42.26 32.97 -32.17
CA SER A 53 -42.67 32.30 -33.41
C SER A 53 -41.49 31.59 -34.07
N ASN A 54 -41.76 30.50 -34.78
CA ASN A 54 -40.76 29.74 -35.50
C ASN A 54 -40.26 30.58 -36.69
N PRO A 55 -38.95 30.89 -36.77
CA PRO A 55 -38.41 31.75 -37.81
C PRO A 55 -38.55 31.17 -39.24
N SER A 56 -38.68 29.85 -39.40
CA SER A 56 -38.81 29.20 -40.71
C SER A 56 -40.25 29.02 -41.19
N THR A 57 -41.24 29.03 -40.28
CA THR A 57 -42.65 28.77 -40.62
C THR A 57 -43.60 29.91 -40.25
N GLY A 58 -43.15 30.88 -39.45
CA GLY A 58 -43.96 31.98 -38.92
C GLY A 58 -45.00 31.55 -37.87
N ALA A 59 -45.15 30.25 -37.61
CA ALA A 59 -46.10 29.73 -36.62
C ALA A 59 -45.68 30.11 -35.20
N GLN A 60 -46.63 30.60 -34.39
CA GLN A 60 -46.39 30.87 -32.98
C GLN A 60 -46.05 29.56 -32.26
N VAL A 61 -44.89 29.52 -31.60
CA VAL A 61 -44.41 28.39 -30.79
C VAL A 61 -44.87 28.54 -29.35
N TYR A 62 -44.70 29.73 -28.76
CA TYR A 62 -45.11 30.04 -27.39
C TYR A 62 -45.79 31.40 -27.28
N PRO A 63 -46.87 31.56 -26.51
CA PRO A 63 -47.40 32.87 -26.15
C PRO A 63 -46.44 33.64 -25.24
N ALA A 64 -46.70 34.94 -25.03
CA ALA A 64 -46.02 35.73 -24.00
C ALA A 64 -46.27 35.14 -22.61
N ASN A 65 -45.33 35.36 -21.68
CA ASN A 65 -45.32 34.84 -20.30
C ASN A 65 -45.25 33.31 -20.19
N THR A 66 -44.70 32.62 -21.20
CA THR A 66 -44.47 31.18 -21.14
C THR A 66 -43.16 30.90 -20.39
N PRO A 67 -43.17 30.09 -19.32
CA PRO A 67 -41.94 29.67 -18.65
C PRO A 67 -41.19 28.66 -19.52
N LEU A 68 -39.89 28.88 -19.67
CA LEU A 68 -38.99 28.07 -20.47
C LEU A 68 -37.86 27.52 -19.60
N LEU A 69 -37.41 26.31 -19.91
CA LEU A 69 -36.15 25.77 -19.41
C LEU A 69 -35.13 25.77 -20.55
N ILE A 70 -34.03 26.49 -20.37
CA ILE A 70 -33.08 26.82 -21.44
C ILE A 70 -31.72 26.22 -21.10
N PRO A 71 -31.26 25.16 -21.77
CA PRO A 71 -29.90 24.67 -21.61
C PRO A 71 -28.91 25.64 -22.25
N ILE A 72 -27.91 26.04 -21.47
CA ILE A 72 -26.89 27.04 -21.79
C ILE A 72 -25.54 26.36 -21.73
N SER A 73 -24.72 26.61 -22.74
CA SER A 73 -23.32 26.17 -22.77
C SER A 73 -22.51 26.95 -21.72
N PRO A 74 -21.89 26.28 -20.74
CA PRO A 74 -21.10 26.96 -19.70
C PRO A 74 -19.82 27.60 -20.24
N THR A 75 -19.36 27.20 -21.43
CA THR A 75 -18.13 27.72 -22.05
C THR A 75 -18.38 28.88 -23.02
N THR A 76 -19.56 28.93 -23.66
CA THR A 76 -19.88 29.96 -24.66
C THR A 76 -20.99 30.90 -24.24
N GLY A 77 -21.78 30.55 -23.23
CA GLY A 77 -22.98 31.26 -22.81
C GLY A 77 -24.16 31.09 -23.77
N VAL A 78 -24.02 30.35 -24.88
CA VAL A 78 -25.06 30.21 -25.91
C VAL A 78 -26.07 29.11 -25.55
N PRO A 79 -27.39 29.34 -25.70
CA PRO A 79 -28.41 28.30 -25.62
C PRO A 79 -28.14 27.17 -26.62
N THR A 80 -27.86 25.98 -26.10
CA THR A 80 -27.39 24.82 -26.88
C THR A 80 -28.08 23.56 -26.40
N ASP A 81 -28.65 22.79 -27.32
CA ASP A 81 -29.23 21.49 -27.02
C ASP A 81 -28.14 20.50 -26.53
N PRO A 82 -28.22 19.96 -25.30
CA PRO A 82 -27.21 19.03 -24.78
C PRO A 82 -27.12 17.72 -25.56
N ALA A 83 -28.20 17.30 -26.23
CA ALA A 83 -28.25 16.03 -26.96
C ALA A 83 -27.68 16.14 -28.37
N THR A 84 -27.90 17.27 -29.04
CA THR A 84 -27.55 17.45 -30.47
C THR A 84 -26.41 18.44 -30.71
N GLY A 85 -26.05 19.25 -29.71
CA GLY A 85 -25.09 20.35 -29.85
C GLY A 85 -25.61 21.50 -30.71
N MET A 86 -26.90 21.49 -31.11
CA MET A 86 -27.48 22.55 -31.93
C MET A 86 -27.70 23.82 -31.11
N ALA A 87 -27.23 24.95 -31.63
CA ALA A 87 -27.53 26.26 -31.08
C ALA A 87 -28.99 26.66 -31.38
N TYR A 88 -29.57 27.43 -30.46
CA TYR A 88 -30.90 27.99 -30.62
C TYR A 88 -31.07 28.77 -31.94
N GLY A 89 -32.23 28.63 -32.58
CA GLY A 89 -32.60 29.34 -33.82
C GLY A 89 -32.22 28.64 -35.13
N THR A 90 -31.45 27.55 -35.09
CA THR A 90 -31.08 26.76 -36.28
C THR A 90 -32.08 25.62 -36.60
N SER A 91 -32.75 25.09 -35.58
CA SER A 91 -33.84 24.08 -35.57
C SER A 91 -34.26 23.67 -34.15
N TYR A 92 -33.48 24.09 -33.15
CA TYR A 92 -33.74 23.91 -31.72
C TYR A 92 -34.54 25.10 -31.14
N VAL A 93 -35.57 24.81 -30.34
CA VAL A 93 -36.32 25.78 -29.53
C VAL A 93 -36.32 25.33 -28.06
N PRO A 94 -36.07 26.21 -27.07
CA PRO A 94 -36.12 25.86 -25.66
C PRO A 94 -37.48 25.28 -25.26
N SER A 95 -37.45 24.37 -24.31
CA SER A 95 -38.62 23.64 -23.86
C SER A 95 -39.48 24.50 -22.94
N ASN A 96 -40.79 24.59 -23.22
CA ASN A 96 -41.72 25.15 -22.23
C ASN A 96 -41.82 24.22 -21.02
N ILE A 97 -42.07 24.81 -19.85
CA ILE A 97 -42.29 24.06 -18.61
C ILE A 97 -43.79 23.86 -18.41
N THR A 98 -44.22 22.60 -18.37
CA THR A 98 -45.61 22.18 -18.14
C THR A 98 -45.77 21.59 -16.74
N GLY A 99 -47.00 21.38 -16.28
CA GLY A 99 -47.27 20.77 -14.96
C GLY A 99 -47.18 21.74 -13.76
N ILE A 100 -46.93 23.03 -14.02
CA ILE A 100 -46.99 24.09 -13.00
C ILE A 100 -48.45 24.28 -12.56
N THR A 101 -48.70 24.26 -11.26
CA THR A 101 -50.05 24.47 -10.69
C THR A 101 -50.60 25.83 -11.09
N ALA A 102 -51.87 25.89 -11.46
CA ALA A 102 -52.51 27.13 -11.90
C ALA A 102 -52.33 28.27 -10.88
N GLY A 103 -51.95 29.46 -11.37
CA GLY A 103 -51.68 30.63 -10.54
C GLY A 103 -50.29 30.68 -9.89
N GLN A 104 -49.45 29.65 -10.05
CA GLN A 104 -48.05 29.69 -9.66
C GLN A 104 -47.18 30.22 -10.81
N VAL A 105 -46.17 31.03 -10.48
CA VAL A 105 -45.09 31.41 -11.39
C VAL A 105 -43.80 30.84 -10.84
N LEU A 106 -42.93 30.24 -11.66
CA LEU A 106 -41.62 29.78 -11.20
C LEU A 106 -40.73 31.00 -10.93
N VAL A 107 -40.04 30.98 -9.78
CA VAL A 107 -39.23 32.11 -9.28
C VAL A 107 -37.79 31.72 -8.97
N GLY A 108 -37.45 30.43 -9.05
CA GLY A 108 -36.07 29.99 -9.00
C GLY A 108 -35.94 28.49 -9.24
N ILE A 109 -34.76 28.06 -9.66
CA ILE A 109 -34.41 26.66 -9.90
C ILE A 109 -33.04 26.33 -9.31
N ASP A 110 -32.85 25.08 -8.88
CA ASP A 110 -31.55 24.60 -8.42
C ASP A 110 -31.48 23.06 -8.46
N TYR A 111 -30.29 22.51 -8.62
CA TYR A 111 -30.02 21.08 -8.52
C TYR A 111 -29.74 20.67 -7.08
N ARG A 112 -30.55 19.75 -6.56
CA ARG A 112 -30.29 19.17 -5.24
C ARG A 112 -29.04 18.28 -5.28
N PRO A 113 -27.94 18.60 -4.56
CA PRO A 113 -26.72 17.80 -4.62
C PRO A 113 -26.93 16.35 -4.16
N ASN A 114 -27.89 16.11 -3.26
CA ASN A 114 -28.15 14.79 -2.69
C ASN A 114 -28.78 13.76 -3.67
N ASN A 115 -29.46 14.21 -4.73
CA ASN A 115 -30.09 13.31 -5.70
C ASN A 115 -29.95 13.76 -7.17
N GLY A 116 -29.35 14.93 -7.43
CA GLY A 116 -29.13 15.53 -8.75
C GLY A 116 -30.39 15.78 -9.55
N LEU A 117 -31.54 15.88 -8.89
CA LEU A 117 -32.76 16.34 -9.54
C LEU A 117 -32.80 17.86 -9.55
N LEU A 118 -33.26 18.43 -10.67
CA LEU A 118 -33.60 19.83 -10.77
C LEU A 118 -34.90 20.10 -10.03
N TYR A 119 -34.91 21.09 -9.16
CA TYR A 119 -36.10 21.58 -8.49
C TYR A 119 -36.42 22.98 -8.98
N GLY A 120 -37.70 23.36 -8.84
CA GLY A 120 -38.14 24.73 -9.04
C GLY A 120 -39.09 25.19 -7.95
N LEU A 121 -39.02 26.46 -7.60
CA LEU A 121 -39.92 27.09 -6.65
C LEU A 121 -41.01 27.85 -7.41
N GLY A 122 -42.26 27.45 -7.25
CA GLY A 122 -43.41 28.24 -7.67
C GLY A 122 -43.88 29.18 -6.57
N TYR A 123 -44.26 30.39 -6.94
CA TYR A 123 -44.85 31.39 -6.06
C TYR A 123 -46.08 32.03 -6.68
N ASN A 124 -47.15 32.13 -5.89
CA ASN A 124 -48.34 32.90 -6.23
C ASN A 124 -48.26 34.27 -5.56
N THR A 125 -47.97 35.30 -6.34
CA THR A 125 -47.75 36.68 -5.87
C THR A 125 -48.99 37.33 -5.25
N SER A 126 -50.20 36.78 -5.49
CA SER A 126 -51.45 37.31 -4.93
C SER A 126 -51.77 36.73 -3.55
N THR A 127 -51.32 35.51 -3.25
CA THR A 127 -51.70 34.78 -2.02
C THR A 127 -50.51 34.45 -1.12
N GLY A 128 -49.29 34.53 -1.63
CA GLY A 128 -48.09 34.04 -0.94
C GLY A 128 -47.94 32.52 -0.93
N ALA A 129 -48.81 31.79 -1.64
CA ALA A 129 -48.74 30.34 -1.74
C ALA A 129 -47.53 29.90 -2.57
N THR A 130 -46.64 29.12 -1.94
CA THR A 130 -45.39 28.62 -2.49
C THR A 130 -45.44 27.10 -2.68
N GLN A 131 -45.07 26.64 -3.87
CA GLN A 131 -45.11 25.24 -4.26
C GLN A 131 -43.73 24.80 -4.75
N LEU A 132 -43.18 23.74 -4.16
CA LEU A 132 -41.94 23.12 -4.64
C LEU A 132 -42.27 22.11 -5.74
N TYR A 133 -41.46 22.10 -6.79
CA TYR A 133 -41.54 21.16 -7.91
C TYR A 133 -40.21 20.44 -8.08
N THR A 134 -40.27 19.20 -8.56
CA THR A 134 -39.18 18.59 -9.33
C THR A 134 -39.42 18.86 -10.80
N ILE A 135 -38.38 19.17 -11.57
CA ILE A 135 -38.49 19.47 -13.00
C ILE A 135 -37.65 18.44 -13.76
N VAL A 136 -38.27 17.73 -14.68
CA VAL A 136 -37.58 16.86 -15.63
C VAL A 136 -37.34 17.68 -16.91
N PRO A 137 -36.08 17.95 -17.30
CA PRO A 137 -35.78 18.63 -18.56
C PRO A 137 -36.32 17.83 -19.75
N GLY A 138 -36.98 18.51 -20.68
CA GLY A 138 -37.41 17.93 -21.95
C GLY A 138 -36.21 17.64 -22.87
N GLY A 139 -36.33 16.63 -23.73
CA GLY A 139 -35.43 16.47 -24.87
C GLY A 139 -35.62 17.56 -25.93
N SER A 140 -34.88 17.48 -27.03
CA SER A 140 -34.97 18.42 -28.15
C SER A 140 -36.42 18.64 -28.59
N ASN A 141 -36.92 19.88 -28.45
CA ASN A 141 -38.29 20.29 -28.80
C ASN A 141 -39.42 19.55 -28.04
N ALA A 142 -39.12 18.90 -26.92
CA ALA A 142 -40.11 18.31 -26.02
C ALA A 142 -40.29 19.20 -24.77
N ALA A 143 -41.51 19.27 -24.24
CA ALA A 143 -41.80 20.04 -23.04
C ALA A 143 -41.02 19.49 -21.83
N SER A 144 -40.53 20.41 -20.98
CA SER A 144 -40.07 20.07 -19.64
C SER A 144 -41.28 19.88 -18.73
N VAL A 145 -41.18 18.98 -17.75
CA VAL A 145 -42.32 18.60 -16.90
C VAL A 145 -42.01 18.90 -15.44
N ALA A 146 -42.76 19.81 -14.85
CA ALA A 146 -42.76 20.09 -13.42
C ALA A 146 -43.77 19.19 -12.70
N THR A 147 -43.32 18.55 -11.60
CA THR A 147 -44.16 17.71 -10.74
C THR A 147 -44.11 18.25 -9.32
N ALA A 148 -45.27 18.57 -8.75
CA ALA A 148 -45.42 19.08 -7.40
C ALA A 148 -44.84 18.11 -6.35
N VAL A 149 -44.01 18.63 -5.44
CA VAL A 149 -43.42 17.87 -4.32
C VAL A 149 -44.31 17.92 -3.08
N ASN A 150 -44.73 19.12 -2.66
CA ASN A 150 -45.72 19.26 -1.60
C ASN A 150 -47.13 19.01 -2.12
N THR A 151 -47.96 18.31 -1.33
CA THR A 151 -49.38 18.10 -1.64
C THR A 151 -50.23 19.36 -1.42
N THR A 152 -49.75 20.31 -0.61
CA THR A 152 -50.39 21.60 -0.35
C THR A 152 -49.34 22.71 -0.32
N PRO A 153 -49.53 23.82 -1.05
CA PRO A 153 -48.65 24.99 -1.00
C PRO A 153 -48.43 25.50 0.43
N VAL A 154 -47.19 25.87 0.77
CA VAL A 154 -46.89 26.57 2.03
C VAL A 154 -47.03 28.07 1.83
N LEU A 155 -47.30 28.84 2.88
CA LEU A 155 -47.38 30.30 2.78
C LEU A 155 -46.04 30.93 3.15
N LEU A 156 -45.39 31.60 2.19
CA LEU A 156 -44.18 32.38 2.44
C LEU A 156 -44.43 33.84 2.08
N SER A 157 -44.21 34.76 3.02
CA SER A 157 -44.32 36.19 2.76
C SER A 157 -43.05 36.73 2.12
N LEU A 158 -42.75 36.32 0.88
CA LEU A 158 -41.52 36.71 0.17
C LEU A 158 -41.57 38.16 -0.33
N GLY A 159 -42.74 38.82 -0.25
CA GLY A 159 -42.90 40.14 -0.86
C GLY A 159 -42.96 40.01 -2.39
N ASN A 160 -43.01 41.15 -3.07
CA ASN A 160 -43.13 41.27 -4.53
C ASN A 160 -44.55 40.99 -5.09
N THR A 161 -45.15 42.01 -5.73
CA THR A 161 -46.56 42.03 -6.17
C THR A 161 -46.74 42.08 -7.69
N THR A 162 -45.65 42.13 -8.47
CA THR A 162 -45.73 42.13 -9.93
C THR A 162 -45.87 40.71 -10.46
N ALA A 163 -46.79 40.50 -11.42
CA ALA A 163 -47.12 39.17 -11.93
C ALA A 163 -46.14 38.61 -12.99
N SER A 164 -45.04 39.34 -13.30
CA SER A 164 -44.03 38.90 -14.27
C SER A 164 -42.85 38.25 -13.55
N GLY A 165 -42.54 37.00 -13.90
CA GLY A 165 -41.47 36.20 -13.26
C GLY A 165 -40.09 36.84 -13.33
N SER A 166 -39.76 37.58 -14.40
CA SER A 166 -38.44 38.20 -14.57
C SER A 166 -38.11 39.33 -13.59
N ASN A 167 -39.08 39.80 -12.80
CA ASN A 167 -38.86 40.83 -11.76
C ASN A 167 -39.07 40.27 -10.32
N LEU A 168 -39.23 38.94 -10.18
CA LEU A 168 -39.43 38.27 -8.89
C LEU A 168 -38.09 37.90 -8.24
N ARG A 169 -37.50 38.87 -7.52
CA ARG A 169 -36.22 38.77 -6.80
C ARG A 169 -36.29 37.86 -5.56
N ILE A 170 -36.13 36.55 -5.76
CA ILE A 170 -36.27 35.50 -4.73
C ILE A 170 -35.12 34.52 -4.88
N GLY A 171 -34.29 34.39 -3.84
CA GLY A 171 -33.19 33.43 -3.85
C GLY A 171 -33.67 32.04 -3.44
N PHE A 172 -33.23 31.01 -4.15
CA PHE A 172 -33.61 29.61 -3.95
C PHE A 172 -32.40 28.71 -4.19
N ASP A 173 -31.92 28.01 -3.15
CA ASP A 173 -30.70 27.21 -3.28
C ASP A 173 -30.61 26.07 -2.24
N PHE A 174 -29.99 24.95 -2.60
CA PHE A 174 -29.81 23.79 -1.75
C PHE A 174 -28.57 23.89 -0.88
N ASN A 175 -28.76 23.83 0.44
CA ASN A 175 -27.67 23.64 1.39
C ASN A 175 -27.14 22.19 1.29
N PRO A 176 -25.92 21.95 0.76
CA PRO A 176 -25.43 20.60 0.53
C PRO A 176 -25.08 19.85 1.83
N ALA A 177 -24.76 20.58 2.91
CA ALA A 177 -24.40 19.99 4.20
C ALA A 177 -25.63 19.62 5.04
N ALA A 178 -26.67 20.43 5.00
CA ALA A 178 -27.90 20.20 5.76
C ALA A 178 -28.99 19.45 4.98
N ASP A 179 -28.83 19.33 3.65
CA ASP A 179 -29.86 18.85 2.71
C ASP A 179 -31.20 19.57 2.95
N ARG A 180 -31.16 20.90 2.91
CA ARG A 180 -32.31 21.80 3.09
C ARG A 180 -32.30 22.88 2.02
N ILE A 181 -33.47 23.40 1.68
CA ILE A 181 -33.60 24.50 0.73
C ILE A 181 -33.59 25.80 1.51
N ARG A 182 -32.78 26.77 1.08
CA ARG A 182 -32.82 28.16 1.53
C ARG A 182 -33.71 28.95 0.58
N VAL A 183 -34.63 29.74 1.13
CA VAL A 183 -35.44 30.69 0.35
C VAL A 183 -35.32 32.06 0.99
N VAL A 184 -34.82 33.04 0.24
CA VAL A 184 -34.70 34.42 0.70
C VAL A 184 -35.42 35.37 -0.24
N SER A 185 -35.67 36.60 0.21
CA SER A 185 -36.13 37.66 -0.68
C SER A 185 -35.71 39.04 -0.21
N THR A 186 -35.84 40.01 -1.11
CA THR A 186 -35.48 41.42 -0.95
C THR A 186 -36.16 42.15 0.20
N ASN A 187 -37.20 41.57 0.80
CA ASN A 187 -37.83 42.07 2.02
C ASN A 187 -37.14 41.58 3.32
N GLY A 188 -35.97 40.94 3.21
CA GLY A 188 -35.14 40.47 4.33
C GLY A 188 -35.62 39.16 4.95
N ARG A 189 -36.58 38.46 4.34
CA ARG A 189 -37.03 37.14 4.82
C ARG A 189 -36.02 36.06 4.50
N ASN A 190 -35.91 35.11 5.42
CA ASN A 190 -34.97 33.99 5.37
C ASN A 190 -35.68 32.71 5.84
N TYR A 191 -36.09 31.88 4.89
CA TYR A 191 -36.83 30.65 5.16
C TYR A 191 -36.00 29.42 4.82
N ARG A 192 -36.33 28.32 5.50
CA ARG A 192 -35.73 27.01 5.24
C ARG A 192 -36.83 25.99 5.00
N LEU A 193 -36.78 25.30 3.85
CA LEU A 193 -37.77 24.28 3.47
C LEU A 193 -37.17 22.87 3.50
N ASN A 194 -38.04 21.88 3.66
CA ASN A 194 -37.71 20.47 3.54
C ASN A 194 -37.83 20.03 2.07
N PRO A 195 -36.76 19.55 1.43
CA PRO A 195 -36.78 19.24 0.01
C PRO A 195 -37.60 18.00 -0.37
N ASN A 196 -37.90 17.14 0.61
CA ASN A 196 -38.68 15.93 0.38
C ASN A 196 -40.19 16.18 0.50
N THR A 197 -40.60 17.23 1.22
CA THR A 197 -42.02 17.50 1.48
C THR A 197 -42.48 18.87 1.02
N GLY A 198 -41.57 19.75 0.59
CA GLY A 198 -41.83 21.18 0.31
C GLY A 198 -42.27 21.99 1.54
N GLY A 199 -42.30 21.38 2.73
CA GLY A 199 -42.80 22.00 3.96
C GLY A 199 -41.81 23.02 4.56
N LEU A 200 -42.33 24.06 5.20
CA LEU A 200 -41.54 25.03 5.95
C LEU A 200 -40.92 24.35 7.19
N VAL A 201 -39.59 24.34 7.27
CA VAL A 201 -38.84 23.85 8.43
C VAL A 201 -38.68 24.96 9.46
N ALA A 202 -38.31 26.16 9.02
CA ALA A 202 -38.11 27.31 9.89
C ALA A 202 -38.21 28.65 9.14
N SER A 203 -38.67 29.68 9.84
CA SER A 203 -38.34 31.08 9.53
C SER A 203 -37.11 31.43 10.36
N ASP A 204 -35.95 31.51 9.70
CA ASP A 204 -34.66 31.79 10.33
C ASP A 204 -34.50 33.32 10.57
N GLY A 205 -33.33 33.75 11.08
CA GLY A 205 -33.05 35.16 11.33
C GLY A 205 -33.16 36.01 10.06
N SER A 206 -33.83 37.16 10.16
CA SER A 206 -33.95 38.11 9.05
C SER A 206 -32.58 38.58 8.56
N LEU A 207 -32.47 38.81 7.26
CA LEU A 207 -31.24 39.26 6.65
C LEU A 207 -30.84 40.65 7.18
N ALA A 208 -29.62 40.77 7.68
CA ALA A 208 -29.08 42.03 8.21
C ALA A 208 -27.56 42.10 8.06
N TYR A 209 -27.04 43.25 7.64
CA TYR A 209 -25.59 43.49 7.64
C TYR A 209 -25.04 43.59 9.06
N ALA A 210 -23.89 42.95 9.31
CA ALA A 210 -23.17 43.09 10.58
C ALA A 210 -22.54 44.48 10.75
N ASN A 211 -22.18 45.12 9.63
CA ASN A 211 -21.57 46.44 9.60
C ASN A 211 -22.61 47.56 9.80
N ALA A 212 -22.17 48.71 10.33
CA ALA A 212 -23.05 49.86 10.52
C ALA A 212 -23.52 50.45 9.19
N VAL A 213 -24.78 50.89 9.14
CA VAL A 213 -25.37 51.59 8.00
C VAL A 213 -24.50 52.80 7.60
N GLY A 214 -24.30 52.98 6.29
CA GLY A 214 -23.48 54.07 5.74
C GLY A 214 -21.98 53.77 5.68
N THR A 215 -21.50 52.65 6.22
CA THR A 215 -20.10 52.21 6.03
C THR A 215 -19.85 51.93 4.55
N PRO A 216 -18.74 52.39 3.94
CA PRO A 216 -18.38 52.01 2.57
C PRO A 216 -18.18 50.49 2.44
N VAL A 217 -18.72 49.89 1.38
CA VAL A 217 -18.53 48.47 1.04
C VAL A 217 -17.09 48.24 0.56
N ALA A 218 -16.52 47.06 0.85
CA ALA A 218 -15.17 46.73 0.41
C ALA A 218 -15.09 46.67 -1.13
N THR A 219 -14.02 47.22 -1.71
CA THR A 219 -13.77 47.24 -3.16
C THR A 219 -12.40 46.64 -3.48
N PRO A 220 -12.32 45.32 -3.74
CA PRO A 220 -11.05 44.64 -4.01
C PRO A 220 -10.39 45.09 -5.32
N VAL A 221 -11.19 45.59 -6.28
CA VAL A 221 -10.71 46.06 -7.57
C VAL A 221 -10.78 47.59 -7.68
N ALA A 222 -9.66 48.23 -8.02
CA ALA A 222 -9.40 49.64 -7.72
C ALA A 222 -10.04 50.71 -8.63
N VAL A 223 -10.83 50.37 -9.66
CA VAL A 223 -11.41 51.39 -10.55
C VAL A 223 -12.73 50.92 -11.14
N SER A 224 -13.86 51.52 -10.73
CA SER A 224 -15.17 51.32 -11.36
C SER A 224 -15.77 52.68 -11.71
N SER A 225 -16.50 52.74 -12.82
CA SER A 225 -17.17 53.95 -13.33
C SER A 225 -18.36 54.42 -12.49
N SER A 226 -18.74 53.66 -11.45
CA SER A 226 -19.89 53.95 -10.58
C SER A 226 -19.45 54.13 -9.13
N PRO A 227 -20.11 55.00 -8.34
CA PRO A 227 -19.77 55.22 -6.94
C PRO A 227 -19.83 53.92 -6.13
N THR A 228 -18.94 53.76 -5.15
CA THR A 228 -18.93 52.61 -4.24
C THR A 228 -20.19 52.64 -3.38
N PRO A 229 -20.97 51.54 -3.31
CA PRO A 229 -22.13 51.48 -2.44
C PRO A 229 -21.72 51.56 -0.96
N THR A 230 -22.63 52.02 -0.12
CA THR A 230 -22.51 51.94 1.34
C THR A 230 -23.49 50.92 1.89
N ILE A 231 -23.25 50.42 3.10
CA ILE A 231 -24.15 49.47 3.75
C ILE A 231 -25.54 50.09 3.90
N PRO A 232 -26.59 49.48 3.30
CA PRO A 232 -27.96 49.98 3.40
C PRO A 232 -28.59 49.61 4.76
N ALA A 233 -29.71 50.25 5.08
CA ALA A 233 -30.46 49.95 6.32
C ALA A 233 -31.14 48.58 6.28
N ALA A 234 -31.52 48.10 5.10
CA ALA A 234 -32.12 46.78 4.88
C ALA A 234 -31.45 46.12 3.66
N PRO A 235 -31.01 44.85 3.77
CA PRO A 235 -30.49 44.12 2.62
C PRO A 235 -31.59 43.85 1.58
N GLY A 236 -31.26 44.01 0.31
CA GLY A 236 -32.10 43.68 -0.84
C GLY A 236 -31.64 42.41 -1.54
N VAL A 237 -31.46 41.33 -0.79
CA VAL A 237 -30.93 40.06 -1.31
C VAL A 237 -31.97 39.33 -2.16
N GLY A 238 -31.64 39.12 -3.44
CA GLY A 238 -32.51 38.47 -4.41
C GLY A 238 -32.05 37.11 -4.90
N THR A 239 -30.79 36.74 -4.63
CA THR A 239 -30.22 35.42 -4.97
C THR A 239 -29.18 35.00 -3.91
N VAL A 240 -29.00 33.69 -3.77
CA VAL A 240 -28.09 33.05 -2.82
C VAL A 240 -27.45 31.80 -3.44
N ALA A 241 -26.20 31.48 -3.09
CA ALA A 241 -25.55 30.24 -3.53
C ALA A 241 -24.64 29.61 -2.45
N TYR A 242 -24.70 28.28 -2.29
CA TYR A 242 -23.96 27.50 -1.32
C TYR A 242 -22.68 26.91 -1.91
N LEU A 243 -21.58 27.00 -1.17
CA LEU A 243 -20.37 26.25 -1.47
C LEU A 243 -20.55 24.75 -1.26
N ASN A 244 -19.71 23.98 -1.95
CA ASN A 244 -19.60 22.54 -1.87
C ASN A 244 -20.89 21.82 -2.31
N ALA A 245 -21.48 22.26 -3.43
CA ALA A 245 -22.62 21.62 -4.09
C ALA A 245 -22.25 20.23 -4.65
N THR A 246 -22.03 19.29 -3.74
CA THR A 246 -21.70 17.88 -3.98
C THR A 246 -22.42 17.03 -2.96
N LEU A 247 -22.84 15.83 -3.36
CA LEU A 247 -23.36 14.84 -2.41
C LEU A 247 -22.29 14.53 -1.33
N GLY A 248 -22.74 14.42 -0.08
CA GLY A 248 -21.90 14.09 1.07
C GLY A 248 -21.09 15.26 1.66
N ALA A 249 -21.35 16.50 1.26
CA ALA A 249 -20.73 17.67 1.87
C ALA A 249 -21.02 17.71 3.39
N THR A 250 -20.00 17.98 4.20
CA THR A 250 -20.13 18.11 5.67
C THR A 250 -20.06 19.56 6.14
N THR A 251 -19.61 20.46 5.26
CA THR A 251 -19.50 21.90 5.50
C THR A 251 -19.97 22.66 4.27
N THR A 252 -20.47 23.87 4.47
CA THR A 252 -20.86 24.79 3.41
C THR A 252 -20.77 26.23 3.91
N THR A 253 -20.78 27.17 2.97
CA THR A 253 -20.86 28.62 3.22
C THR A 253 -21.88 29.17 2.25
N LEU A 254 -22.78 30.05 2.70
CA LEU A 254 -23.75 30.72 1.84
C LEU A 254 -23.21 32.10 1.41
N PHE A 255 -23.37 32.40 0.13
CA PHE A 255 -23.23 33.75 -0.41
C PHE A 255 -24.61 34.36 -0.66
N ASP A 256 -24.74 35.63 -0.31
CA ASP A 256 -25.95 36.43 -0.53
C ASP A 256 -25.61 37.59 -1.47
N TYR A 257 -26.41 37.80 -2.52
CA TYR A 257 -26.24 38.91 -3.46
C TYR A 257 -27.36 39.95 -3.32
N ASP A 258 -26.99 41.15 -2.91
CA ASP A 258 -27.87 42.31 -2.81
C ASP A 258 -27.87 43.10 -4.12
N GLU A 259 -28.84 42.77 -4.98
CA GLU A 259 -29.06 43.38 -6.30
C GLU A 259 -29.97 44.63 -6.26
N VAL A 260 -30.45 45.04 -5.08
CA VAL A 260 -31.23 46.29 -4.93
C VAL A 260 -30.31 47.47 -4.60
N ASN A 261 -29.24 47.21 -3.84
CA ASN A 261 -28.35 48.24 -3.31
C ASN A 261 -27.03 48.38 -4.08
N GLY A 262 -27.05 48.14 -5.39
CA GLY A 262 -25.93 48.39 -6.31
C GLY A 262 -24.89 47.27 -6.36
N GLY A 263 -25.31 46.02 -6.14
CA GLY A 263 -24.50 44.81 -6.25
C GLY A 263 -23.53 44.62 -5.09
N ILE A 264 -23.99 44.03 -3.99
CA ILE A 264 -23.16 43.66 -2.83
C ILE A 264 -23.22 42.15 -2.61
N ILE A 265 -22.07 41.48 -2.73
CA ILE A 265 -21.93 40.07 -2.32
C ILE A 265 -21.48 40.00 -0.87
N SER A 266 -22.12 39.14 -0.08
CA SER A 266 -21.82 38.94 1.35
C SER A 266 -21.75 37.47 1.70
N ILE A 267 -21.09 37.15 2.81
CA ILE A 267 -21.03 35.80 3.39
C ILE A 267 -22.02 35.70 4.55
N GLN A 268 -22.84 34.65 4.53
CA GLN A 268 -23.72 34.28 5.63
C GLN A 268 -23.33 32.91 6.21
N ASN A 269 -22.62 32.93 7.34
CA ASN A 269 -22.18 31.72 8.03
C ASN A 269 -22.21 31.90 9.57
N PRO A 270 -23.06 31.16 10.31
CA PRO A 270 -24.00 30.15 9.83
C PRO A 270 -25.23 30.76 9.10
N PRO A 271 -25.78 30.07 8.07
CA PRO A 271 -26.92 30.58 7.29
C PRO A 271 -28.17 30.94 8.10
N ASN A 272 -28.44 30.19 9.16
CA ASN A 272 -29.67 30.37 9.95
C ASN A 272 -29.69 31.69 10.75
N ALA A 273 -28.55 32.37 10.89
CA ALA A 273 -28.45 33.61 11.65
C ALA A 273 -28.99 34.84 10.89
N GLY A 274 -29.04 34.80 9.56
CA GLY A 274 -29.41 35.98 8.75
C GLY A 274 -28.33 37.06 8.64
N THR A 275 -27.25 36.98 9.42
CA THR A 275 -26.22 38.01 9.47
C THR A 275 -25.29 37.95 8.26
N LEU A 276 -25.22 39.05 7.52
CA LEU A 276 -24.37 39.25 6.34
C LEU A 276 -23.03 39.87 6.76
N THR A 277 -21.94 39.21 6.39
CA THR A 277 -20.56 39.60 6.72
C THR A 277 -19.72 39.75 5.45
N GLN A 278 -18.56 40.41 5.57
CA GLN A 278 -17.66 40.70 4.44
C GLN A 278 -18.37 41.31 3.20
N PRO A 279 -19.23 42.34 3.38
CA PRO A 279 -19.91 42.97 2.26
C PRO A 279 -18.88 43.52 1.28
N THR A 280 -18.92 42.99 0.06
CA THR A 280 -17.97 43.27 -1.01
C THR A 280 -18.73 43.69 -2.26
N ARG A 281 -18.22 44.68 -2.96
CA ARG A 281 -18.85 45.17 -4.18
C ARG A 281 -18.72 44.15 -5.31
N SER A 282 -19.82 43.82 -5.97
CA SER A 282 -19.79 43.05 -7.22
C SER A 282 -19.33 43.92 -8.38
N THR A 283 -18.50 43.36 -9.26
CA THR A 283 -18.00 44.06 -10.45
C THR A 283 -18.15 43.21 -11.71
N PHE A 284 -18.29 43.85 -12.87
CA PHE A 284 -18.51 43.18 -14.15
C PHE A 284 -17.40 43.50 -15.14
N TYR A 285 -16.83 42.47 -15.76
CA TYR A 285 -15.73 42.56 -16.71
C TYR A 285 -16.12 41.95 -18.05
N ILE A 286 -15.89 42.68 -19.14
CA ILE A 286 -16.27 42.30 -20.50
C ILE A 286 -15.01 42.11 -21.33
N GLN A 287 -14.60 40.85 -21.50
CA GLN A 287 -13.41 40.53 -22.27
C GLN A 287 -13.59 40.93 -23.75
N GLY A 288 -12.58 41.60 -24.32
CA GLY A 288 -12.59 42.04 -25.72
C GLY A 288 -13.32 43.36 -26.01
N ALA A 289 -13.92 44.02 -25.02
CA ALA A 289 -14.43 45.38 -25.18
C ALA A 289 -13.28 46.42 -25.22
N SER A 290 -13.51 47.56 -25.89
CA SER A 290 -12.53 48.67 -25.98
C SER A 290 -12.17 49.27 -24.62
N GLN A 291 -13.07 49.14 -23.65
CA GLN A 291 -12.86 49.31 -22.23
C GLN A 291 -13.46 48.06 -21.57
N PRO A 292 -12.65 47.14 -21.03
CA PRO A 292 -13.18 45.87 -20.55
C PRO A 292 -13.72 45.91 -19.11
N GLY A 293 -13.58 47.04 -18.41
CA GLY A 293 -14.03 47.20 -17.01
C GLY A 293 -12.86 47.12 -16.00
N PRO A 294 -13.16 46.94 -14.69
CA PRO A 294 -14.45 46.51 -14.15
C PRO A 294 -15.50 47.62 -14.08
N TYR A 295 -16.75 47.26 -14.36
CA TYR A 295 -17.93 48.09 -14.17
C TYR A 295 -18.64 47.75 -12.86
N GLY A 296 -19.31 48.72 -12.24
CA GLY A 296 -20.30 48.39 -11.20
C GLY A 296 -21.56 47.80 -11.83
N GLU A 297 -22.45 47.27 -11.01
CA GLU A 297 -23.80 46.88 -11.44
C GLU A 297 -24.50 48.04 -12.16
N ALA A 298 -25.14 47.75 -13.29
CA ALA A 298 -25.83 48.77 -14.07
C ALA A 298 -27.13 49.19 -13.37
N PRO A 299 -27.54 50.47 -13.43
CA PRO A 299 -28.81 50.93 -12.84
C PRO A 299 -30.07 50.26 -13.42
N GLN A 300 -29.92 49.58 -14.56
CA GLN A 300 -30.96 48.95 -15.37
C GLN A 300 -31.03 47.43 -15.17
N VAL A 301 -30.40 46.88 -14.13
CA VAL A 301 -30.48 45.43 -13.87
C VAL A 301 -31.88 45.08 -13.37
N SER A 302 -32.54 44.18 -14.10
CA SER A 302 -33.88 43.67 -13.79
C SER A 302 -33.85 42.42 -12.91
N ALA A 303 -32.90 41.51 -13.16
CA ALA A 303 -32.65 40.30 -12.38
C ALA A 303 -31.16 39.90 -12.40
N ILE A 304 -30.69 39.39 -11.25
CA ILE A 304 -29.43 38.68 -11.07
C ILE A 304 -29.72 37.32 -10.43
N ASP A 305 -29.01 36.30 -10.87
CA ASP A 305 -28.94 35.05 -10.13
C ASP A 305 -27.52 34.47 -10.16
N ILE A 306 -27.15 33.77 -9.10
CA ILE A 306 -25.86 33.11 -8.94
C ILE A 306 -26.06 31.64 -8.62
N ASP A 307 -25.22 30.80 -9.19
CA ASP A 307 -25.17 29.39 -8.79
C ASP A 307 -23.73 28.90 -8.69
N VAL A 308 -23.48 28.05 -7.70
CA VAL A 308 -22.17 27.52 -7.34
C VAL A 308 -22.13 26.02 -7.58
N TYR A 309 -21.13 25.58 -8.35
CA TYR A 309 -20.80 24.16 -8.50
C TYR A 309 -19.40 23.88 -7.95
N TYR A 310 -19.16 22.60 -7.62
CA TYR A 310 -17.82 22.15 -7.25
C TYR A 310 -17.11 21.55 -8.47
N ASP A 311 -16.08 22.24 -8.99
CA ASP A 311 -15.21 21.70 -10.03
C ASP A 311 -14.20 20.73 -9.40
N ARG A 312 -14.41 19.44 -9.62
CA ARG A 312 -13.46 18.42 -9.20
C ARG A 312 -12.12 18.46 -9.89
N THR A 313 -12.10 18.77 -11.18
CA THR A 313 -10.85 18.74 -11.95
C THR A 313 -9.88 19.77 -11.37
N ALA A 314 -10.41 20.93 -10.99
CA ALA A 314 -9.68 21.98 -10.30
C ALA A 314 -9.72 21.89 -8.76
N ARG A 315 -10.47 20.95 -8.19
CA ARG A 315 -10.73 20.74 -6.75
C ARG A 315 -11.17 22.02 -6.01
N GLN A 316 -12.02 22.82 -6.64
CA GLN A 316 -12.45 24.13 -6.12
C GLN A 316 -13.93 24.42 -6.41
N ASN A 317 -14.53 25.29 -5.60
CA ASN A 317 -15.83 25.85 -5.94
C ASN A 317 -15.69 26.88 -7.05
N SER A 318 -16.65 26.92 -7.96
CA SER A 318 -16.74 27.87 -9.05
C SER A 318 -18.19 28.32 -9.19
N ALA A 319 -18.41 29.54 -9.66
CA ALA A 319 -19.73 30.11 -9.72
C ALA A 319 -20.03 30.69 -11.10
N PHE A 320 -21.28 30.56 -11.51
CA PHE A 320 -21.85 31.33 -12.61
C PHE A 320 -22.73 32.44 -12.07
N LEU A 321 -22.84 33.51 -12.84
CA LEU A 321 -23.80 34.58 -12.61
C LEU A 321 -24.56 34.85 -13.90
N VAL A 322 -25.87 34.98 -13.82
CA VAL A 322 -26.71 35.50 -14.90
C VAL A 322 -27.15 36.93 -14.58
N GLU A 323 -27.21 37.77 -15.60
CA GLU A 323 -27.69 39.15 -15.50
C GLU A 323 -28.71 39.41 -16.60
N VAL A 324 -29.86 39.98 -16.22
CA VAL A 324 -30.84 40.55 -17.15
C VAL A 324 -30.82 42.07 -17.06
N THR A 325 -30.34 42.74 -18.10
CA THR A 325 -30.34 44.22 -18.20
C THR A 325 -31.57 44.70 -18.98
N ASP A 326 -32.32 45.64 -18.42
CA ASP A 326 -33.49 46.28 -19.04
C ASP A 326 -33.14 47.39 -20.05
N GLY A 327 -34.13 47.76 -20.86
CA GLY A 327 -34.20 49.11 -21.45
C GLY A 327 -33.10 49.50 -22.44
N ARG A 328 -32.55 48.55 -23.22
CA ARG A 328 -31.63 48.90 -24.33
C ARG A 328 -32.35 49.68 -25.43
N PRO A 329 -31.64 50.47 -26.27
CA PRO A 329 -32.24 51.31 -27.32
C PRO A 329 -33.17 50.59 -28.33
N SER A 330 -33.09 49.25 -28.40
CA SER A 330 -33.93 48.39 -29.23
C SER A 330 -35.27 47.98 -28.59
N GLY A 331 -35.51 48.30 -27.31
CA GLY A 331 -36.75 47.97 -26.58
C GLY A 331 -36.82 46.56 -25.99
N TYR A 332 -35.69 45.83 -25.94
CA TYR A 332 -35.59 44.46 -25.41
C TYR A 332 -34.52 44.37 -24.30
N ASN A 333 -34.71 43.42 -23.39
CA ASN A 333 -33.74 43.09 -22.35
C ASN A 333 -32.60 42.22 -22.90
N THR A 334 -31.48 42.16 -22.19
CA THR A 334 -30.35 41.26 -22.52
C THR A 334 -30.02 40.36 -21.36
N SER A 335 -29.96 39.05 -21.63
CA SER A 335 -29.42 38.05 -20.68
C SER A 335 -27.96 37.73 -20.99
N ASN A 336 -27.09 37.87 -20.00
CA ASN A 336 -25.66 37.60 -20.10
C ASN A 336 -25.24 36.54 -19.07
N LEU A 337 -24.26 35.71 -19.42
CA LEU A 337 -23.64 34.74 -18.51
C LEU A 337 -22.22 35.19 -18.16
N TYR A 338 -21.86 35.06 -16.89
CA TYR A 338 -20.55 35.38 -16.33
C TYR A 338 -20.01 34.21 -15.50
N SER A 339 -18.69 34.10 -15.41
CA SER A 339 -18.04 33.41 -14.29
C SER A 339 -17.87 34.39 -13.13
N LEU A 340 -18.11 33.95 -11.90
CA LEU A 340 -18.01 34.79 -10.69
C LEU A 340 -16.90 34.29 -9.77
N ASP A 341 -15.99 35.17 -9.36
CA ASP A 341 -14.99 34.87 -8.33
C ASP A 341 -15.61 34.95 -6.93
N ILE A 342 -15.90 33.78 -6.38
CA ILE A 342 -16.45 33.59 -5.04
C ILE A 342 -15.39 33.28 -3.97
N ASN A 343 -14.09 33.31 -4.29
CA ASN A 343 -13.04 33.00 -3.30
C ASN A 343 -12.78 34.22 -2.39
N PRO A 344 -13.12 34.19 -1.08
CA PRO A 344 -12.98 35.38 -0.21
C PRO A 344 -11.53 35.81 0.04
N SER A 345 -10.56 34.94 -0.25
CA SER A 345 -9.13 35.23 -0.14
C SER A 345 -8.53 35.82 -1.42
N SER A 346 -9.30 35.82 -2.51
CA SER A 346 -8.88 36.34 -3.81
C SER A 346 -8.88 37.87 -3.82
N SER A 347 -7.90 38.48 -4.48
CA SER A 347 -7.90 39.93 -4.76
C SER A 347 -9.01 40.36 -5.72
N THR A 348 -9.66 39.41 -6.39
CA THR A 348 -10.75 39.63 -7.35
C THR A 348 -12.10 39.13 -6.84
N PHE A 349 -12.24 38.84 -5.53
CA PHE A 349 -13.50 38.43 -4.93
C PHE A 349 -14.66 39.38 -5.31
N GLY A 350 -15.77 38.82 -5.80
CA GLY A 350 -16.92 39.57 -6.32
C GLY A 350 -16.79 40.03 -7.78
N GLN A 351 -15.73 39.65 -8.50
CA GLN A 351 -15.59 39.96 -9.92
C GLN A 351 -16.30 38.93 -10.80
N SER A 352 -17.20 39.41 -11.66
CA SER A 352 -17.92 38.67 -12.69
C SER A 352 -17.28 38.91 -14.05
N THR A 353 -16.79 37.86 -14.72
CA THR A 353 -16.16 37.96 -16.05
C THR A 353 -17.09 37.35 -17.11
N ARG A 354 -17.44 38.13 -18.14
CA ARG A 354 -18.45 37.71 -19.11
C ARG A 354 -17.95 36.54 -19.95
N ILE A 355 -18.73 35.46 -19.95
CA ILE A 355 -18.53 34.28 -20.79
C ILE A 355 -19.16 34.55 -22.16
N GLY A 356 -20.42 35.00 -22.18
CA GLY A 356 -21.14 35.26 -23.41
C GLY A 356 -22.52 35.87 -23.18
N ASN A 357 -23.14 36.33 -24.26
CA ASN A 357 -24.53 36.75 -24.23
C ASN A 357 -25.41 35.52 -24.45
N ILE A 358 -26.32 35.23 -23.53
CA ILE A 358 -27.28 34.13 -23.66
C ILE A 358 -28.27 34.45 -24.78
N ILE A 359 -28.78 35.68 -24.78
CA ILE A 359 -29.65 36.21 -25.82
C ILE A 359 -29.09 37.58 -26.28
N PRO A 360 -28.62 37.72 -27.54
CA PRO A 360 -28.05 38.97 -28.03
C PRO A 360 -29.12 40.05 -28.30
N SER A 361 -28.80 41.33 -28.02
CA SER A 361 -29.71 42.49 -28.18
C SER A 361 -29.85 43.03 -29.61
N THR A 362 -29.04 42.54 -30.56
CA THR A 362 -28.99 43.05 -31.94
C THR A 362 -29.18 41.91 -32.94
N PRO A 363 -29.94 42.12 -34.04
CA PRO A 363 -29.97 41.16 -35.16
C PRO A 363 -28.54 40.86 -35.61
N SER A 364 -28.26 39.59 -35.94
CA SER A 364 -27.00 39.25 -36.60
C SER A 364 -26.87 40.08 -37.88
N PRO A 365 -25.73 40.79 -38.10
CA PRO A 365 -25.53 41.59 -39.31
C PRO A 365 -25.49 40.73 -40.59
N VAL A 366 -25.48 39.41 -40.47
CA VAL A 366 -25.42 38.44 -41.57
C VAL A 366 -26.81 38.11 -42.13
N THR A 367 -27.91 38.47 -41.45
CA THR A 367 -29.27 38.20 -41.97
C THR A 367 -30.26 39.31 -41.57
N PRO A 368 -30.50 40.30 -42.44
CA PRO A 368 -31.55 41.29 -42.22
C PRO A 368 -32.92 40.58 -42.14
N GLY A 369 -33.59 40.64 -40.97
CA GLY A 369 -34.91 40.04 -40.74
C GLY A 369 -34.98 38.83 -39.80
N ALA A 370 -33.87 38.42 -39.17
CA ALA A 370 -33.94 37.41 -38.10
C ALA A 370 -34.75 37.94 -36.91
N PRO A 371 -35.81 37.25 -36.44
CA PRO A 371 -36.65 37.73 -35.35
C PRO A 371 -35.83 37.87 -34.06
N LEU A 372 -36.01 39.01 -33.41
CA LEU A 372 -35.53 39.26 -32.05
C LEU A 372 -36.14 38.21 -31.13
N VAL A 373 -35.35 37.70 -30.19
CA VAL A 373 -35.78 36.61 -29.31
C VAL A 373 -36.27 37.23 -28.01
N PRO A 374 -37.59 37.23 -27.74
CA PRO A 374 -38.15 37.89 -26.56
C PRO A 374 -38.08 36.94 -25.36
N ILE A 375 -36.89 36.60 -24.89
CA ILE A 375 -36.70 35.70 -23.75
C ILE A 375 -35.76 36.35 -22.74
N ASP A 376 -36.23 36.44 -21.50
CA ASP A 376 -35.41 36.83 -20.36
C ASP A 376 -35.06 35.58 -19.57
N VAL A 377 -33.75 35.31 -19.38
CA VAL A 377 -33.23 34.26 -18.50
C VAL A 377 -32.84 34.89 -17.18
N TYR A 378 -33.64 34.68 -16.14
CA TYR A 378 -33.55 35.42 -14.88
C TYR A 378 -33.03 34.59 -13.70
N ASP A 379 -32.84 33.28 -13.88
CA ASP A 379 -32.36 32.35 -12.86
C ASP A 379 -31.62 31.18 -13.53
N ILE A 380 -30.61 30.59 -12.87
CA ILE A 380 -29.73 29.55 -13.42
C ILE A 380 -29.44 28.44 -12.41
N ALA A 381 -29.31 27.22 -12.92
CA ALA A 381 -28.83 26.08 -12.15
C ALA A 381 -27.80 25.29 -12.97
N ALA A 382 -26.58 25.20 -12.47
CA ALA A 382 -25.51 24.36 -12.98
C ALA A 382 -25.88 22.89 -12.80
N ALA A 383 -25.93 22.15 -13.91
CA ALA A 383 -26.31 20.75 -13.85
C ALA A 383 -25.31 19.91 -13.03
N ILE A 384 -25.82 19.18 -12.05
CA ILE A 384 -25.04 18.21 -11.26
C ILE A 384 -25.34 16.81 -11.79
N ASN A 385 -24.30 16.09 -12.20
CA ASN A 385 -24.42 14.66 -12.48
C ASN A 385 -24.49 13.90 -11.14
N ALA A 386 -25.70 13.55 -10.70
CA ALA A 386 -25.88 12.71 -9.52
C ALA A 386 -25.31 11.30 -9.73
N PRO A 387 -24.79 10.69 -8.66
CA PRO A 387 -24.35 9.31 -8.72
C PRO A 387 -25.51 8.33 -8.79
N LEU A 388 -25.19 7.13 -9.26
CA LEU A 388 -26.01 5.96 -9.00
C LEU A 388 -25.94 5.62 -7.52
N ILE A 389 -27.10 5.46 -6.89
CA ILE A 389 -27.20 5.12 -5.47
C ILE A 389 -27.40 3.61 -5.34
N TRP A 390 -26.58 2.97 -4.51
CA TRP A 390 -26.78 1.56 -4.15
C TRP A 390 -28.01 1.40 -3.25
N SER A 391 -29.00 0.64 -3.72
CA SER A 391 -30.23 0.33 -3.01
C SER A 391 -30.14 -0.99 -2.23
N GLY A 392 -29.43 -2.00 -2.77
CA GLY A 392 -29.22 -3.31 -2.13
C GLY A 392 -30.47 -4.15 -1.86
N PHE A 393 -31.63 -3.78 -2.42
CA PHE A 393 -32.90 -4.43 -2.11
C PHE A 393 -33.15 -5.74 -2.86
N ALA A 394 -32.47 -6.00 -3.98
CA ALA A 394 -32.63 -7.25 -4.73
C ALA A 394 -31.59 -8.31 -4.32
N SER A 395 -30.33 -7.92 -4.13
CA SER A 395 -29.22 -8.79 -3.71
C SER A 395 -28.00 -7.97 -3.30
N ASP A 396 -26.88 -8.65 -3.01
CA ASP A 396 -25.57 -8.02 -2.82
C ASP A 396 -24.77 -7.84 -4.12
N GLU A 397 -25.28 -8.31 -5.28
CA GLU A 397 -24.50 -8.38 -6.52
C GLU A 397 -24.37 -7.00 -7.19
N TRP A 398 -23.13 -6.49 -7.32
CA TRP A 398 -22.85 -5.20 -7.98
C TRP A 398 -23.43 -5.12 -9.39
N ALA A 399 -23.32 -6.21 -10.15
CA ALA A 399 -23.76 -6.28 -11.54
C ALA A 399 -25.29 -6.36 -11.73
N SER A 400 -26.09 -6.37 -10.65
CA SER A 400 -27.55 -6.38 -10.76
C SER A 400 -28.11 -4.97 -10.91
N PRO A 401 -28.76 -4.61 -12.04
CA PRO A 401 -29.34 -3.28 -12.22
C PRO A 401 -30.45 -2.97 -11.20
N LEU A 402 -31.09 -4.00 -10.62
CA LEU A 402 -32.14 -3.83 -9.60
C LEU A 402 -31.60 -3.29 -8.27
N ASN A 403 -30.29 -3.36 -8.04
CA ASN A 403 -29.63 -2.84 -6.84
C ASN A 403 -29.18 -1.38 -6.97
N TRP A 404 -29.44 -0.72 -8.11
CA TRP A 404 -29.03 0.66 -8.37
C TRP A 404 -30.23 1.57 -8.61
N ILE A 405 -30.07 2.85 -8.25
CA ILE A 405 -31.03 3.92 -8.54
C ILE A 405 -30.31 4.99 -9.37
N PRO A 406 -30.77 5.26 -10.61
CA PRO A 406 -31.81 4.53 -11.35
C PRO A 406 -31.36 3.09 -11.71
N GLN A 407 -32.31 2.22 -12.07
CA GLN A 407 -32.09 0.77 -12.26
C GLN A 407 -31.21 0.41 -13.47
N ARG A 408 -29.91 0.64 -13.36
CA ARG A 408 -28.89 0.25 -14.33
C ARG A 408 -27.56 -0.01 -13.64
N VAL A 409 -26.71 -0.81 -14.25
CA VAL A 409 -25.36 -1.09 -13.72
C VAL A 409 -24.45 0.12 -13.99
N PRO A 410 -23.58 0.52 -13.04
CA PRO A 410 -22.57 1.55 -13.26
C PRO A 410 -21.64 1.24 -14.44
N THR A 411 -21.23 2.30 -15.12
CA THR A 411 -20.21 2.30 -16.18
C THR A 411 -19.02 3.15 -15.78
N SER A 412 -17.96 3.20 -16.61
CA SER A 412 -16.76 4.00 -16.34
C SER A 412 -16.99 5.52 -16.34
N THR A 413 -18.19 5.98 -16.67
CA THR A 413 -18.60 7.39 -16.59
C THR A 413 -19.52 7.70 -15.42
N ASP A 414 -19.98 6.68 -14.70
CA ASP A 414 -20.94 6.80 -13.61
C ASP A 414 -20.24 6.88 -12.26
N ASP A 415 -20.49 7.95 -11.52
CA ASP A 415 -20.14 8.01 -10.10
C ASP A 415 -21.17 7.19 -9.31
N VAL A 416 -20.74 6.55 -8.21
CA VAL A 416 -21.62 5.72 -7.37
C VAL A 416 -21.52 6.09 -5.89
N PHE A 417 -22.66 6.08 -5.21
CA PHE A 417 -22.77 6.31 -3.78
C PHE A 417 -23.33 5.08 -3.07
N ILE A 418 -22.61 4.62 -2.04
CA ILE A 418 -23.04 3.52 -1.19
C ILE A 418 -23.36 4.09 0.21
N PRO A 419 -24.65 4.23 0.57
CA PRO A 419 -25.07 4.98 1.74
C PRO A 419 -24.85 4.26 3.08
N GLY A 420 -24.59 2.96 3.07
CA GLY A 420 -24.50 2.12 4.27
C GLY A 420 -25.84 1.71 4.85
N THR A 421 -26.65 2.68 5.27
CA THR A 421 -28.07 2.47 5.61
C THR A 421 -28.94 3.28 4.67
N TYR A 422 -29.72 2.60 3.82
CA TYR A 422 -30.71 3.30 3.01
C TYR A 422 -31.91 3.67 3.90
N THR A 423 -32.07 4.95 4.19
CA THR A 423 -33.32 5.47 4.75
C THR A 423 -34.11 6.01 3.57
N PRO A 424 -35.24 5.41 3.18
CA PRO A 424 -36.00 5.89 2.03
C PRO A 424 -36.33 7.38 2.17
N GLY A 425 -35.89 8.19 1.20
CA GLY A 425 -36.62 9.40 0.87
C GLY A 425 -38.04 9.00 0.42
N PRO A 426 -39.06 9.85 0.62
CA PRO A 426 -40.46 9.46 0.43
C PRO A 426 -40.88 9.16 -1.01
N THR A 427 -39.98 9.26 -2.00
CA THR A 427 -40.34 9.12 -3.43
C THR A 427 -40.09 7.74 -4.05
N LEU A 428 -39.69 6.73 -3.28
CA LEU A 428 -39.66 5.32 -3.74
C LEU A 428 -40.89 4.51 -3.30
N ALA A 429 -41.99 5.17 -2.96
CA ALA A 429 -43.24 4.54 -2.51
C ALA A 429 -44.04 3.80 -3.61
N SER A 430 -43.58 3.77 -4.87
CA SER A 430 -44.27 3.03 -5.95
C SER A 430 -43.69 1.64 -6.24
N SER A 431 -42.60 1.21 -5.61
CA SER A 431 -42.23 -0.21 -5.61
C SER A 431 -42.93 -0.92 -4.45
N THR A 432 -43.98 -1.65 -4.78
CA THR A 432 -44.71 -2.52 -3.87
C THR A 432 -43.80 -3.65 -3.39
N PHE A 433 -43.11 -3.46 -2.26
CA PHE A 433 -42.57 -4.58 -1.47
C PHE A 433 -43.37 -4.76 -0.18
N PRO A 434 -43.96 -5.94 0.05
CA PRO A 434 -44.72 -6.21 1.25
C PRO A 434 -43.80 -6.58 2.42
N GLY A 435 -43.93 -5.89 3.56
CA GLY A 435 -43.35 -6.30 4.85
C GLY A 435 -42.19 -5.44 5.35
N THR A 436 -42.01 -5.44 6.68
CA THR A 436 -41.00 -4.70 7.47
C THR A 436 -39.68 -4.49 6.73
N THR A 437 -39.27 -3.22 6.53
CA THR A 437 -38.15 -2.83 5.66
C THR A 437 -36.88 -3.66 5.96
N PRO A 438 -36.48 -4.61 5.10
CA PRO A 438 -35.28 -5.39 5.31
C PRO A 438 -34.04 -4.49 5.22
N THR A 439 -33.04 -4.73 6.07
CA THR A 439 -31.75 -4.06 5.97
C THR A 439 -31.16 -4.30 4.57
N PRO A 440 -30.79 -3.24 3.82
CA PRO A 440 -30.20 -3.39 2.49
C PRO A 440 -28.97 -4.30 2.48
N ASN A 441 -28.87 -5.17 1.49
CA ASN A 441 -27.63 -5.92 1.25
C ASN A 441 -26.51 -4.94 0.89
N GLN A 442 -25.30 -5.23 1.34
CA GLN A 442 -24.12 -4.42 1.02
C GLN A 442 -23.46 -4.94 -0.27
N PRO A 443 -22.91 -4.06 -1.14
CA PRO A 443 -22.43 -4.47 -2.45
C PRO A 443 -21.23 -5.42 -2.40
N THR A 444 -21.25 -6.42 -3.27
CA THR A 444 -20.17 -7.37 -3.54
C THR A 444 -19.81 -7.34 -5.01
N VAL A 445 -18.53 -7.12 -5.31
CA VAL A 445 -17.96 -7.18 -6.65
C VAL A 445 -17.37 -8.57 -6.88
N ARG A 446 -17.98 -9.37 -7.76
CA ARG A 446 -17.57 -10.77 -8.05
C ARG A 446 -16.82 -10.96 -9.36
N SER A 447 -16.92 -10.00 -10.25
CA SER A 447 -16.28 -9.96 -11.57
C SER A 447 -15.72 -8.57 -11.84
N THR A 448 -15.11 -8.35 -13.01
CA THR A 448 -14.63 -7.01 -13.39
C THR A 448 -15.81 -6.07 -13.61
N GLN A 449 -15.86 -4.97 -12.86
CA GLN A 449 -16.91 -3.95 -12.91
C GLN A 449 -16.28 -2.57 -13.15
N PRO A 450 -16.74 -1.80 -14.15
CA PRO A 450 -16.31 -0.42 -14.36
C PRO A 450 -17.12 0.54 -13.48
N VAL A 451 -16.45 1.59 -13.01
CA VAL A 451 -17.08 2.72 -12.33
C VAL A 451 -16.25 3.96 -12.59
N ARG A 452 -16.86 5.15 -12.58
CA ARG A 452 -16.09 6.39 -12.52
C ARG A 452 -15.57 6.59 -11.11
N SER A 453 -16.36 7.14 -10.20
CA SER A 453 -15.96 7.37 -8.81
C SER A 453 -16.80 6.54 -7.83
N VAL A 454 -16.24 6.19 -6.68
CA VAL A 454 -16.92 5.45 -5.61
C VAL A 454 -16.91 6.30 -4.34
N ALA A 455 -18.05 6.43 -3.67
CA ALA A 455 -18.07 6.94 -2.30
C ALA A 455 -18.82 6.01 -1.34
N LEU A 456 -18.16 5.70 -0.23
CA LEU A 456 -18.68 4.89 0.86
C LEU A 456 -19.01 5.79 2.05
N ASN A 457 -20.27 5.81 2.47
CA ASN A 457 -20.68 6.55 3.66
C ASN A 457 -20.54 5.70 4.94
N THR A 458 -20.77 6.35 6.09
CA THR A 458 -20.84 5.68 7.39
C THR A 458 -21.75 4.45 7.36
N GLY A 459 -21.20 3.28 7.73
CA GLY A 459 -21.92 2.00 7.77
C GLY A 459 -21.97 1.25 6.43
N ALA A 460 -21.43 1.80 5.35
CA ALA A 460 -21.28 1.09 4.07
C ALA A 460 -20.27 -0.04 4.19
N THR A 461 -20.52 -1.15 3.50
CA THR A 461 -19.53 -2.21 3.30
C THR A 461 -19.40 -2.50 1.81
N LEU A 462 -18.20 -2.40 1.26
CA LEU A 462 -17.91 -2.83 -0.10
C LEU A 462 -17.08 -4.12 -0.05
N THR A 463 -17.64 -5.22 -0.54
CA THR A 463 -16.97 -6.53 -0.55
C THR A 463 -16.33 -6.80 -1.91
N LEU A 464 -15.03 -7.07 -1.92
CA LEU A 464 -14.26 -7.42 -3.11
C LEU A 464 -13.96 -8.92 -3.10
N ALA A 465 -14.76 -9.71 -3.83
CA ALA A 465 -14.54 -11.14 -3.92
C ALA A 465 -13.28 -11.45 -4.75
N THR A 466 -12.69 -12.63 -4.57
CA THR A 466 -11.41 -13.06 -5.16
C THR A 466 -11.21 -12.77 -6.64
N ALA A 467 -12.23 -12.99 -7.47
CA ALA A 467 -12.17 -12.72 -8.92
C ALA A 467 -12.72 -11.32 -9.29
N GLY A 468 -13.22 -10.58 -8.32
CA GLY A 468 -13.78 -9.25 -8.49
C GLY A 468 -12.70 -8.19 -8.68
N THR A 469 -12.88 -7.36 -9.70
CA THR A 469 -12.04 -6.17 -9.92
C THR A 469 -12.96 -4.98 -10.11
N LEU A 470 -12.83 -3.95 -9.28
CA LEU A 470 -13.52 -2.68 -9.47
C LEU A 470 -12.57 -1.70 -10.16
N ASN A 471 -12.78 -1.47 -11.46
CA ASN A 471 -12.02 -0.53 -12.27
C ASN A 471 -12.58 0.88 -12.05
N VAL A 472 -11.88 1.68 -11.25
CA VAL A 472 -12.25 3.05 -10.87
C VAL A 472 -11.56 4.04 -11.82
N ALA A 473 -12.35 4.77 -12.60
CA ALA A 473 -11.88 5.77 -13.57
C ALA A 473 -11.83 7.22 -13.01
N GLY A 474 -12.29 7.42 -11.78
CA GLY A 474 -12.27 8.65 -10.98
C GLY A 474 -11.79 8.39 -9.55
N ASP A 475 -12.41 9.05 -8.57
CA ASP A 475 -11.96 9.00 -7.17
C ASP A 475 -12.56 7.84 -6.38
N PHE A 476 -11.86 7.38 -5.35
CA PHE A 476 -12.37 6.46 -4.33
C PHE A 476 -12.41 7.16 -2.97
N SER A 477 -13.59 7.34 -2.40
CA SER A 477 -13.81 8.05 -1.13
C SER A 477 -14.40 7.13 -0.08
N ASN A 478 -13.84 7.13 1.13
CA ASN A 478 -14.40 6.44 2.28
C ASN A 478 -14.60 7.38 3.48
N THR A 479 -15.85 7.69 3.82
CA THR A 479 -16.24 8.61 4.92
C THR A 479 -16.92 7.90 6.09
N GLY A 480 -16.60 6.62 6.31
CA GLY A 480 -17.09 5.83 7.44
C GLY A 480 -17.55 4.42 7.07
N GLY A 481 -17.33 4.02 5.83
CA GLY A 481 -17.57 2.66 5.36
C GLY A 481 -16.37 1.73 5.59
N VAL A 482 -16.55 0.49 5.18
CA VAL A 482 -15.57 -0.59 5.28
C VAL A 482 -15.35 -1.18 3.90
N VAL A 483 -14.10 -1.24 3.45
CA VAL A 483 -13.71 -2.08 2.32
C VAL A 483 -13.30 -3.44 2.87
N THR A 484 -13.93 -4.50 2.38
CA THR A 484 -13.66 -5.86 2.79
C THR A 484 -13.54 -6.79 1.59
N GLY A 485 -13.21 -8.03 1.84
CA GLY A 485 -12.97 -9.02 0.81
C GLY A 485 -11.74 -9.85 1.09
N GLY A 486 -11.77 -11.03 0.47
CA GLY A 486 -10.73 -12.02 0.56
C GLY A 486 -10.86 -13.01 1.73
N THR A 487 -10.42 -14.24 1.46
CA THR A 487 -10.37 -15.35 2.41
C THR A 487 -9.03 -16.05 2.20
N ILE A 488 -8.50 -16.66 3.25
CA ILE A 488 -7.30 -17.49 3.17
C ILE A 488 -7.75 -18.90 2.82
N VAL A 489 -7.30 -19.43 1.68
CA VAL A 489 -7.48 -20.85 1.32
C VAL A 489 -6.10 -21.44 1.04
N GLY A 490 -5.52 -22.09 2.05
CA GLY A 490 -4.17 -22.68 1.94
C GLY A 490 -3.06 -21.63 1.84
N THR A 491 -2.22 -21.70 0.80
CA THR A 491 -1.12 -20.75 0.53
C THR A 491 -1.45 -19.64 -0.46
N ALA A 492 -2.61 -19.72 -1.12
CA ALA A 492 -3.08 -18.70 -2.03
C ALA A 492 -3.87 -17.66 -1.25
N VAL A 493 -3.52 -16.40 -1.45
CA VAL A 493 -4.41 -15.32 -1.05
C VAL A 493 -5.41 -15.10 -2.14
N THR A 494 -6.66 -15.11 -1.74
CA THR A 494 -7.79 -14.84 -2.60
C THR A 494 -8.48 -13.59 -2.09
N GLY A 495 -8.53 -12.52 -2.87
CA GLY A 495 -9.20 -11.25 -2.54
C GLY A 495 -9.32 -10.36 -3.78
N GLY A 496 -10.40 -9.60 -3.90
CA GLY A 496 -10.63 -8.77 -5.09
C GLY A 496 -9.75 -7.52 -5.13
N THR A 497 -9.79 -6.83 -6.27
CA THR A 497 -8.92 -5.69 -6.56
C THR A 497 -9.73 -4.41 -6.74
N VAL A 498 -9.27 -3.30 -6.17
CA VAL A 498 -9.61 -1.96 -6.67
C VAL A 498 -8.50 -1.54 -7.62
N ALA A 499 -8.87 -1.23 -8.86
CA ALA A 499 -7.93 -0.81 -9.89
C ALA A 499 -8.19 0.65 -10.28
N LEU A 500 -7.24 1.53 -9.98
CA LEU A 500 -7.21 2.91 -10.44
C LEU A 500 -6.79 2.91 -11.91
N VAL A 501 -7.66 3.34 -12.83
CA VAL A 501 -7.48 3.21 -14.28
C VAL A 501 -7.83 4.48 -15.05
N GLY A 502 -7.29 4.66 -16.24
CA GLY A 502 -7.67 5.76 -17.13
C GLY A 502 -6.76 7.00 -17.03
N PRO A 503 -7.06 8.06 -17.81
CA PRO A 503 -6.14 9.17 -18.03
C PRO A 503 -6.38 10.41 -17.15
N ALA A 504 -7.51 10.47 -16.44
CA ALA A 504 -7.79 11.57 -15.51
C ALA A 504 -7.03 11.37 -14.20
N THR A 505 -6.66 12.44 -13.50
CA THR A 505 -6.10 12.34 -12.15
C THR A 505 -7.11 11.69 -11.19
N GLN A 506 -6.62 10.89 -10.25
CA GLN A 506 -7.47 10.15 -9.31
C GLN A 506 -6.93 10.25 -7.89
N SER A 507 -7.84 10.25 -6.93
CA SER A 507 -7.52 10.23 -5.51
C SER A 507 -8.22 9.09 -4.78
N VAL A 508 -7.50 8.42 -3.87
CA VAL A 508 -8.09 7.60 -2.81
C VAL A 508 -8.09 8.44 -1.53
N GLY A 509 -9.28 8.81 -1.05
CA GLY A 509 -9.44 9.75 0.04
C GLY A 509 -10.57 9.40 1.02
N GLY A 510 -10.87 10.37 1.89
CA GLY A 510 -11.90 10.28 2.91
C GLY A 510 -11.36 10.12 4.32
N SER A 511 -12.25 10.23 5.30
CA SER A 511 -11.89 10.25 6.73
C SER A 511 -11.73 8.86 7.34
N ALA A 512 -12.21 7.81 6.67
CA ALA A 512 -12.14 6.43 7.14
C ALA A 512 -11.11 5.61 6.34
N GLU A 513 -10.51 4.63 7.00
CA GLU A 513 -9.50 3.77 6.40
C GLU A 513 -10.08 2.93 5.25
N SER A 514 -9.45 3.01 4.09
CA SER A 514 -9.71 2.09 2.98
C SER A 514 -8.73 0.92 3.02
N ALA A 515 -9.14 -0.17 3.67
CA ALA A 515 -8.34 -1.38 3.83
C ALA A 515 -8.55 -2.36 2.64
N PHE A 516 -7.80 -2.14 1.56
CA PHE A 516 -7.93 -2.93 0.33
C PHE A 516 -7.30 -4.34 0.46
N PRO A 517 -7.97 -5.39 -0.03
CA PRO A 517 -7.31 -6.67 -0.28
C PRO A 517 -6.24 -6.51 -1.36
N ASN A 518 -6.55 -5.89 -2.49
CA ASN A 518 -5.56 -5.53 -3.51
C ASN A 518 -5.86 -4.14 -4.07
N LEU A 519 -4.81 -3.35 -4.31
CA LEU A 519 -4.87 -2.06 -4.99
C LEU A 519 -3.96 -2.11 -6.22
N SER A 520 -4.52 -1.90 -7.40
CA SER A 520 -3.74 -1.75 -8.63
C SER A 520 -3.79 -0.29 -9.09
N VAL A 521 -2.63 0.27 -9.46
CA VAL A 521 -2.51 1.62 -9.99
C VAL A 521 -2.05 1.51 -11.44
N SER A 522 -2.98 1.70 -12.37
CA SER A 522 -2.74 1.75 -13.82
C SER A 522 -3.21 3.07 -14.42
N ASN A 523 -3.43 4.08 -13.57
CA ASN A 523 -3.87 5.40 -13.95
C ASN A 523 -2.71 6.20 -14.56
N THR A 524 -2.88 6.68 -15.79
CA THR A 524 -1.84 7.42 -16.53
C THR A 524 -1.88 8.93 -16.29
N GLY A 525 -2.95 9.46 -15.68
CA GLY A 525 -3.09 10.86 -15.31
C GLY A 525 -2.40 11.25 -14.00
N GLY A 526 -2.11 10.26 -13.14
CA GLY A 526 -1.58 10.41 -11.79
C GLY A 526 -2.60 9.98 -10.74
N ALA A 527 -2.18 9.11 -9.82
CA ALA A 527 -2.96 8.69 -8.67
C ALA A 527 -2.37 9.24 -7.36
N THR A 528 -3.23 9.72 -6.46
CA THR A 528 -2.85 10.22 -5.13
C THR A 528 -3.57 9.47 -4.01
N ILE A 529 -2.92 9.34 -2.86
CA ILE A 529 -3.54 8.91 -1.60
C ILE A 529 -3.74 10.16 -0.74
N ASP A 530 -4.98 10.59 -0.60
CA ASP A 530 -5.41 11.78 0.18
C ASP A 530 -6.20 11.41 1.43
N GLY A 531 -6.26 10.12 1.79
CA GLY A 531 -6.90 9.58 2.99
C GLY A 531 -6.16 8.34 3.52
N PRO A 532 -6.55 7.81 4.69
CA PRO A 532 -5.90 6.64 5.28
C PRO A 532 -6.18 5.38 4.44
N VAL A 533 -5.12 4.70 4.03
CA VAL A 533 -5.19 3.49 3.20
C VAL A 533 -4.32 2.39 3.81
N SER A 534 -4.81 1.16 3.76
CA SER A 534 -3.97 -0.01 4.02
C SER A 534 -4.16 -1.09 2.98
N ILE A 535 -3.08 -1.83 2.74
CA ILE A 535 -3.12 -3.09 2.00
C ILE A 535 -3.11 -4.21 3.04
N ARG A 536 -4.13 -5.07 2.99
CA ARG A 536 -4.33 -6.16 3.95
C ARG A 536 -3.13 -7.12 3.95
N PRO A 537 -2.87 -7.87 5.04
CA PRO A 537 -1.66 -8.71 5.19
C PRO A 537 -1.40 -9.73 4.09
N THR A 538 -2.42 -10.10 3.35
CA THR A 538 -2.34 -11.08 2.28
C THR A 538 -2.45 -10.41 0.90
N GLY A 539 -2.45 -9.09 0.85
CA GLY A 539 -2.75 -8.26 -0.30
C GLY A 539 -1.54 -7.71 -1.03
N GLY A 540 -1.78 -7.16 -2.22
CA GLY A 540 -0.79 -6.49 -3.05
C GLY A 540 -1.16 -5.06 -3.43
N LEU A 541 -0.17 -4.16 -3.33
CA LEU A 541 -0.13 -2.92 -4.12
C LEU A 541 0.58 -3.24 -5.45
N THR A 542 -0.10 -3.13 -6.58
CA THR A 542 0.50 -3.31 -7.91
C THR A 542 0.59 -1.98 -8.65
N LEU A 543 1.81 -1.49 -8.90
CA LEU A 543 2.06 -0.25 -9.62
C LEU A 543 2.40 -0.52 -11.08
N ASN A 544 1.45 -0.22 -11.97
CA ASN A 544 1.67 -0.06 -13.41
C ASN A 544 1.87 1.41 -13.80
N SER A 545 1.61 2.34 -12.87
CA SER A 545 1.81 3.79 -12.99
C SER A 545 2.13 4.38 -11.61
N ASN A 546 2.60 5.64 -11.59
CA ASN A 546 3.06 6.27 -10.36
C ASN A 546 1.91 6.53 -9.37
N LEU A 547 2.21 6.38 -8.09
CA LEU A 547 1.32 6.68 -6.97
C LEU A 547 2.00 7.71 -6.06
N ALA A 548 1.32 8.81 -5.72
CA ALA A 548 1.81 9.77 -4.73
C ALA A 548 1.03 9.66 -3.42
N ILE A 549 1.72 9.48 -2.30
CA ILE A 549 1.12 9.51 -0.96
C ILE A 549 1.25 10.92 -0.41
N SER A 550 0.13 11.60 -0.20
CA SER A 550 0.11 13.00 0.24
C SER A 550 0.66 13.16 1.65
N THR A 551 1.30 14.30 1.91
CA THR A 551 1.92 14.60 3.21
C THR A 551 0.92 14.46 4.36
N GLY A 552 1.31 13.72 5.40
CA GLY A 552 0.49 13.50 6.60
C GLY A 552 -0.56 12.40 6.46
N GLN A 553 -0.67 11.73 5.31
CA GLN A 553 -1.57 10.60 5.12
C GLN A 553 -0.93 9.28 5.58
N VAL A 554 -1.78 8.37 6.06
CA VAL A 554 -1.38 7.01 6.45
C VAL A 554 -1.51 6.09 5.24
N PHE A 555 -0.42 5.44 4.86
CA PHE A 555 -0.43 4.35 3.89
C PHE A 555 0.35 3.17 4.45
N THR A 556 -0.32 2.05 4.73
CA THR A 556 0.29 0.90 5.44
C THR A 556 0.19 -0.39 4.64
N LEU A 557 1.32 -1.06 4.43
CA LEU A 557 1.38 -2.48 4.04
C LEU A 557 1.32 -3.31 5.33
N LEU A 558 0.17 -3.94 5.58
CA LEU A 558 -0.08 -4.65 6.84
C LEU A 558 0.63 -6.01 6.89
N SER A 559 0.85 -6.51 8.10
CA SER A 559 1.45 -7.82 8.34
C SER A 559 0.89 -8.48 9.60
N ASP A 560 0.54 -9.76 9.52
CA ASP A 560 0.00 -10.54 10.63
C ASP A 560 0.38 -12.03 10.51
N ALA A 561 -0.24 -12.89 11.33
CA ALA A 561 -0.02 -14.33 11.30
C ALA A 561 -0.45 -15.02 9.99
N ASN A 562 -1.25 -14.34 9.16
CA ASN A 562 -1.75 -14.85 7.89
C ASN A 562 -0.86 -14.48 6.70
N GLY A 563 -0.11 -13.37 6.79
CA GLY A 563 0.77 -12.95 5.71
C GLY A 563 1.42 -11.58 5.92
N THR A 564 2.21 -11.16 4.94
CA THR A 564 2.72 -9.79 4.83
C THR A 564 2.34 -9.20 3.48
N ALA A 565 1.73 -8.02 3.48
CA ALA A 565 1.36 -7.28 2.29
C ALA A 565 2.62 -6.90 1.50
N TYR A 566 2.50 -6.82 0.18
CA TYR A 566 3.62 -6.48 -0.70
C TYR A 566 3.28 -5.29 -1.60
N ALA A 567 4.32 -4.61 -2.06
CA ALA A 567 4.25 -3.73 -3.21
C ALA A 567 5.02 -4.37 -4.37
N ALA A 568 4.36 -4.50 -5.51
CA ALA A 568 4.91 -4.93 -6.78
C ALA A 568 4.90 -3.74 -7.74
N ASN A 569 5.98 -3.57 -8.49
CA ASN A 569 6.11 -2.48 -9.43
C ASN A 569 6.46 -3.07 -10.80
N ASN A 570 5.70 -2.68 -11.81
CA ASN A 570 5.91 -3.10 -13.19
C ASN A 570 6.61 -1.98 -13.95
N GLY A 571 7.81 -2.25 -14.45
CA GLY A 571 8.63 -1.26 -15.15
C GLY A 571 9.22 -0.20 -14.22
N SER A 572 8.95 1.08 -14.51
CA SER A 572 9.51 2.25 -13.80
C SER A 572 8.56 2.91 -12.80
N ALA A 573 7.34 2.39 -12.65
CA ALA A 573 6.32 2.96 -11.78
C ALA A 573 6.77 2.98 -10.31
N VAL A 574 6.61 4.12 -9.62
CA VAL A 574 7.02 4.33 -8.22
C VAL A 574 5.86 4.74 -7.32
N ALA A 575 5.94 4.40 -6.04
CA ALA A 575 5.15 5.05 -5.00
C ALA A 575 6.05 6.10 -4.30
N THR A 576 5.62 7.35 -4.26
CA THR A 576 6.32 8.44 -3.59
C THR A 576 5.58 8.87 -2.32
N GLY A 577 6.29 9.50 -1.38
CA GLY A 577 5.75 9.85 -0.07
C GLY A 577 6.00 8.76 0.99
N THR A 578 5.53 9.01 2.20
CA THR A 578 5.79 8.14 3.37
C THR A 578 4.79 6.99 3.44
N ALA A 579 5.28 5.77 3.52
CA ALA A 579 4.52 4.55 3.74
C ALA A 579 5.08 3.79 4.95
N THR A 580 4.22 3.01 5.59
CA THR A 580 4.57 2.09 6.67
C THR A 580 4.56 0.66 6.13
N VAL A 581 5.67 -0.08 6.30
CA VAL A 581 5.77 -1.50 5.95
C VAL A 581 5.89 -2.31 7.23
N GLN A 582 4.86 -3.08 7.56
CA GLN A 582 4.88 -3.93 8.75
C GLN A 582 5.57 -5.27 8.49
N ARG A 583 6.17 -5.82 9.53
CA ARG A 583 6.81 -7.13 9.52
C ARG A 583 6.43 -7.93 10.78
N TYR A 584 5.47 -8.83 10.63
CA TYR A 584 5.11 -9.85 11.60
C TYR A 584 6.12 -10.99 11.60
N ILE A 585 6.46 -11.51 12.77
CA ILE A 585 7.31 -12.69 12.92
C ILE A 585 6.54 -13.79 13.63
N ALA A 586 6.64 -15.01 13.11
CA ALA A 586 6.02 -16.16 13.74
C ALA A 586 6.71 -16.49 15.08
N PRO A 587 5.99 -16.49 16.21
CA PRO A 587 6.57 -16.80 17.53
C PRO A 587 6.78 -18.31 17.76
N ALA A 588 6.38 -19.17 16.81
CA ALA A 588 6.32 -20.62 16.98
C ALA A 588 7.67 -21.29 17.31
N ILE A 589 8.79 -20.77 16.79
CA ILE A 589 10.14 -21.31 17.07
C ILE A 589 10.74 -20.65 18.32
N ASN A 590 10.63 -19.32 18.42
CA ASN A 590 11.05 -18.56 19.59
C ASN A 590 10.15 -17.32 19.75
N ALA A 591 9.29 -17.37 20.77
CA ALA A 591 8.42 -16.24 21.12
C ALA A 591 9.16 -15.16 21.91
N GLY A 592 10.23 -15.52 22.64
CA GLY A 592 11.02 -14.61 23.44
C GLY A 592 12.06 -13.82 22.64
N PRO A 593 12.94 -13.06 23.34
CA PRO A 593 14.08 -12.40 22.73
C PRO A 593 14.92 -13.38 21.91
N GLY A 594 15.47 -12.89 20.81
CA GLY A 594 16.34 -13.68 19.94
C GLY A 594 16.82 -12.89 18.74
N TYR A 595 17.97 -13.26 18.18
CA TYR A 595 18.50 -12.59 17.00
C TYR A 595 17.64 -12.87 15.76
N ARG A 596 17.23 -11.79 15.11
CA ARG A 596 16.49 -11.78 13.84
C ARG A 596 17.20 -10.83 12.90
N HIS A 597 17.47 -11.28 11.69
CA HIS A 597 18.15 -10.47 10.70
C HIS A 597 17.12 -9.69 9.90
N TYR A 598 17.08 -8.38 10.11
CA TYR A 598 16.21 -7.46 9.40
C TYR A 598 16.95 -6.74 8.27
N SER A 599 16.19 -6.18 7.35
CA SER A 599 16.62 -5.19 6.38
C SER A 599 15.52 -4.13 6.23
N THR A 600 15.84 -2.98 5.63
CA THR A 600 14.82 -1.95 5.39
C THR A 600 14.19 -2.08 3.99
N PRO A 601 12.86 -2.23 3.88
CA PRO A 601 12.12 -2.22 2.61
C PRO A 601 11.76 -0.80 2.14
N VAL A 602 12.14 0.23 2.88
CA VAL A 602 11.89 1.65 2.56
C VAL A 602 13.20 2.45 2.68
N THR A 603 13.17 3.71 2.28
CA THR A 603 14.28 4.66 2.47
C THR A 603 13.95 5.65 3.58
N GLY A 604 14.98 6.09 4.31
CA GLY A 604 14.87 7.07 5.39
C GLY A 604 14.81 6.47 6.80
N ASN A 605 14.92 5.15 6.96
CA ASN A 605 14.93 4.53 8.29
C ASN A 605 16.24 4.73 9.04
N THR A 606 16.11 4.72 10.35
CA THR A 606 17.17 4.71 11.34
C THR A 606 17.05 3.50 12.25
N VAL A 607 18.04 3.26 13.10
CA VAL A 607 17.97 2.20 14.12
C VAL A 607 16.75 2.39 15.05
N ALA A 608 16.26 3.61 15.24
CA ALA A 608 15.06 3.89 16.02
C ALA A 608 13.79 3.22 15.47
N ASP A 609 13.72 2.91 14.17
CA ASP A 609 12.57 2.24 13.55
C ASP A 609 12.40 0.78 14.01
N PHE A 610 13.38 0.19 14.72
CA PHE A 610 13.17 -1.11 15.37
C PHE A 610 12.35 -1.00 16.67
N THR A 611 12.01 0.20 17.13
CA THR A 611 11.21 0.40 18.34
C THR A 611 9.78 -0.08 18.11
N THR A 612 9.27 -0.88 19.04
CA THR A 612 7.90 -1.37 19.04
C THR A 612 7.26 -1.09 20.40
N THR A 613 6.02 -1.52 20.62
CA THR A 613 5.37 -1.32 21.93
C THR A 613 6.07 -2.10 23.06
N GLY A 614 6.64 -3.27 22.77
CA GLY A 614 7.31 -4.13 23.76
C GLY A 614 8.84 -4.11 23.71
N PHE A 615 9.46 -3.42 22.76
CA PHE A 615 10.92 -3.42 22.57
C PHE A 615 11.47 -2.04 22.19
N ALA A 616 12.58 -1.66 22.83
CA ALA A 616 13.38 -0.50 22.46
C ALA A 616 14.82 -0.95 22.12
N PRO A 617 15.37 -0.56 20.96
CA PRO A 617 16.73 -0.90 20.58
C PRO A 617 17.75 -0.29 21.57
N THR A 618 18.74 -1.09 21.95
CA THR A 618 19.89 -0.66 22.75
C THR A 618 21.13 -0.71 21.88
N VAL A 619 21.83 0.42 21.78
CA VAL A 619 23.09 0.56 21.03
C VAL A 619 24.21 0.99 21.96
N ASN A 620 25.41 0.45 21.77
CA ASN A 620 26.57 0.78 22.58
C ASN A 620 27.88 0.70 21.76
N ALA A 621 28.40 1.85 21.35
CA ALA A 621 29.64 1.93 20.57
C ALA A 621 30.87 1.34 21.28
N ALA A 622 30.89 1.28 22.61
CA ALA A 622 31.99 0.68 23.36
C ALA A 622 32.13 -0.84 23.10
N TYR A 623 31.05 -1.51 22.67
CA TYR A 623 31.09 -2.90 22.20
C TYR A 623 32.09 -3.08 21.05
N ASN A 624 32.27 -2.05 20.23
CA ASN A 624 33.02 -2.16 18.98
C ASN A 624 34.53 -2.23 19.15
N SER A 625 35.06 -1.70 20.25
CA SER A 625 36.50 -1.63 20.54
C SER A 625 36.89 -2.41 21.80
N SER A 626 35.93 -3.02 22.50
CA SER A 626 36.19 -3.72 23.75
C SER A 626 37.06 -4.98 23.54
N PRO A 627 38.08 -5.21 24.40
CA PRO A 627 38.81 -6.49 24.44
C PRO A 627 37.95 -7.63 25.01
N ASN A 628 36.84 -7.32 25.71
CA ASN A 628 35.86 -8.28 26.19
C ASN A 628 34.41 -7.81 25.88
N PRO A 629 33.96 -7.85 24.60
CA PRO A 629 32.64 -7.35 24.20
C PRO A 629 31.45 -7.96 24.97
N PRO A 630 31.44 -9.27 25.34
CA PRO A 630 30.39 -9.86 26.17
C PRO A 630 30.17 -9.19 27.53
N ALA A 631 31.16 -8.47 28.06
CA ALA A 631 31.07 -7.78 29.36
C ALA A 631 30.62 -6.31 29.26
N VAL A 632 30.37 -5.80 28.05
CA VAL A 632 29.97 -4.39 27.85
C VAL A 632 28.53 -4.16 28.30
N SER A 633 28.30 -3.07 29.05
CA SER A 633 26.99 -2.68 29.58
C SER A 633 26.65 -1.21 29.23
N PRO A 634 25.41 -0.90 28.80
CA PRO A 634 24.36 -1.87 28.48
C PRO A 634 24.76 -2.71 27.25
N PHE A 635 24.39 -3.98 27.27
CA PHE A 635 24.70 -4.89 26.16
C PHE A 635 23.83 -4.53 24.94
N PRO A 636 24.40 -4.35 23.73
CA PRO A 636 23.62 -3.96 22.57
C PRO A 636 22.55 -5.01 22.21
N THR A 637 21.48 -4.55 21.55
CA THR A 637 20.46 -5.43 20.97
C THR A 637 20.38 -5.30 19.45
N VAL A 638 21.16 -4.40 18.84
CA VAL A 638 21.21 -4.19 17.39
C VAL A 638 22.65 -4.26 16.90
N TYR A 639 22.90 -5.00 15.82
CA TYR A 639 24.22 -5.19 15.25
C TYR A 639 24.19 -5.13 13.73
N SER A 640 25.19 -4.47 13.15
CA SER A 640 25.63 -4.65 11.76
C SER A 640 26.75 -5.69 11.70
N TYR A 641 27.17 -6.12 10.51
CA TYR A 641 28.32 -7.00 10.34
C TYR A 641 29.41 -6.36 9.48
N ASN A 642 30.65 -6.33 10.00
CA ASN A 642 31.84 -5.82 9.34
C ASN A 642 33.00 -6.81 9.50
N GLN A 643 33.29 -7.57 8.44
CA GLN A 643 34.39 -8.53 8.43
C GLN A 643 35.80 -7.93 8.64
N GLY A 644 35.98 -6.62 8.44
CA GLY A 644 37.26 -5.96 8.74
C GLY A 644 37.65 -6.05 10.22
N ARG A 645 36.71 -6.40 11.09
CA ARG A 645 36.90 -6.58 12.53
C ARG A 645 37.40 -7.96 12.93
N LEU A 646 37.47 -8.93 12.02
CA LEU A 646 37.92 -10.28 12.35
C LEU A 646 39.38 -10.32 12.82
N SER A 647 40.17 -9.30 12.46
CA SER A 647 41.56 -9.10 12.93
C SER A 647 41.67 -8.59 14.37
N LEU A 648 40.57 -8.20 15.03
CA LEU A 648 40.61 -7.70 16.39
C LEU A 648 41.05 -8.78 17.38
N THR A 649 41.85 -8.37 18.36
CA THR A 649 42.25 -9.18 19.50
C THR A 649 41.27 -8.95 20.65
N ASN A 650 40.24 -9.79 20.75
CA ASN A 650 39.27 -9.78 21.84
C ASN A 650 38.78 -11.21 22.16
N THR A 651 37.95 -11.35 23.20
CA THR A 651 37.46 -12.64 23.71
C THR A 651 36.35 -13.30 22.87
N SER A 652 35.84 -12.64 21.82
CA SER A 652 34.77 -13.20 20.99
C SER A 652 35.30 -14.28 20.02
N PRO A 653 34.48 -15.30 19.69
CA PRO A 653 34.77 -16.20 18.57
C PRO A 653 35.06 -15.44 17.28
N GLU A 654 35.93 -15.97 16.40
CA GLU A 654 36.43 -15.22 15.23
C GLU A 654 35.31 -14.56 14.43
N PHE A 655 34.31 -15.33 13.96
CA PHE A 655 33.17 -14.83 13.21
C PHE A 655 32.39 -13.73 13.97
N ASP A 656 32.18 -13.92 15.27
CA ASP A 656 31.39 -13.01 16.10
C ASP A 656 32.05 -11.64 16.28
N LYS A 657 33.37 -11.53 16.08
CA LYS A 657 34.08 -10.24 16.05
C LYS A 657 33.56 -9.30 14.97
N GLY A 658 32.98 -9.86 13.91
CA GLY A 658 32.39 -9.11 12.81
C GLY A 658 31.15 -8.30 13.21
N PHE A 659 30.41 -8.72 14.25
CA PHE A 659 29.24 -7.97 14.71
C PHE A 659 29.64 -6.63 15.33
N ALA A 660 28.94 -5.57 14.96
CA ALA A 660 29.21 -4.21 15.39
C ALA A 660 27.92 -3.49 15.80
N SER A 661 27.89 -2.97 17.01
CA SER A 661 26.78 -2.12 17.45
C SER A 661 26.78 -0.81 16.67
N PRO A 662 25.62 -0.31 16.21
CA PRO A 662 25.48 1.10 15.86
C PRO A 662 25.91 2.02 17.02
N THR A 663 26.19 3.27 16.70
CA THR A 663 26.63 4.31 17.64
C THR A 663 25.48 5.11 18.23
N ALA A 664 24.40 5.32 17.47
CA ALA A 664 23.22 6.04 17.91
C ALA A 664 21.94 5.47 17.28
N LEU A 665 20.79 5.76 17.90
CA LEU A 665 19.49 5.38 17.32
C LEU A 665 19.17 6.14 16.02
N THR A 666 19.85 7.26 15.77
CA THR A 666 19.75 8.06 14.54
C THR A 666 20.59 7.52 13.39
N ASP A 667 21.40 6.48 13.62
CA ASP A 667 22.20 5.86 12.56
C ASP A 667 21.28 5.29 11.49
N GLN A 668 21.57 5.59 10.22
CA GLN A 668 20.74 5.22 9.08
C GLN A 668 20.81 3.72 8.80
N LEU A 669 19.67 3.12 8.46
CA LEU A 669 19.60 1.78 7.90
C LEU A 669 19.79 1.84 6.39
N THR A 670 20.71 1.04 5.85
CA THR A 670 20.97 0.95 4.42
C THR A 670 20.14 -0.17 3.79
N PRO A 671 19.36 0.07 2.72
CA PRO A 671 18.48 -0.95 2.11
C PRO A 671 19.13 -2.30 1.77
N THR A 672 20.40 -2.30 1.33
CA THR A 672 21.13 -3.53 0.96
C THR A 672 21.89 -4.18 2.12
N SER A 673 21.76 -3.63 3.33
CA SER A 673 22.40 -4.13 4.53
C SER A 673 21.40 -4.89 5.39
N GLY A 674 21.86 -5.99 5.99
CA GLY A 674 21.11 -6.65 7.05
C GLY A 674 21.59 -6.19 8.43
N TYR A 675 20.71 -6.31 9.41
CA TYR A 675 20.94 -5.94 10.80
C TYR A 675 20.44 -7.06 11.72
N ALA A 676 21.28 -7.57 12.60
CA ALA A 676 20.88 -8.55 13.60
C ALA A 676 20.28 -7.83 14.82
N VAL A 677 19.01 -8.11 15.11
CA VAL A 677 18.26 -7.48 16.19
C VAL A 677 17.80 -8.54 17.18
N ASN A 678 18.14 -8.37 18.46
CA ASN A 678 17.70 -9.24 19.55
C ASN A 678 16.37 -8.74 20.12
N ILE A 679 15.27 -9.18 19.52
CA ILE A 679 13.90 -8.68 19.78
C ILE A 679 12.98 -9.85 20.16
N PRO A 680 11.88 -9.67 20.91
CA PRO A 680 10.88 -10.73 21.08
C PRO A 680 10.17 -11.10 19.77
N GLY A 681 9.79 -12.39 19.62
CA GLY A 681 9.08 -12.88 18.43
C GLY A 681 7.63 -12.43 18.32
N THR A 682 7.11 -11.81 19.38
CA THR A 682 5.76 -11.24 19.47
C THR A 682 5.68 -9.80 18.97
N GLU A 683 6.81 -9.13 18.73
CA GLU A 683 6.80 -7.74 18.29
C GLU A 683 6.45 -7.61 16.80
N LEU A 684 5.64 -6.61 16.48
CA LEU A 684 5.34 -6.20 15.11
C LEU A 684 6.21 -4.99 14.78
N VAL A 685 7.26 -5.20 13.98
CA VAL A 685 8.15 -4.12 13.55
C VAL A 685 7.52 -3.39 12.37
N ASP A 686 7.59 -2.07 12.35
CA ASP A 686 7.13 -1.24 11.26
C ASP A 686 8.22 -0.30 10.74
N PHE A 687 8.43 -0.32 9.42
CA PHE A 687 9.41 0.53 8.75
C PHE A 687 8.69 1.70 8.10
N VAL A 688 8.98 2.94 8.52
CA VAL A 688 8.31 4.14 8.02
C VAL A 688 9.24 4.93 7.09
N GLY A 689 8.86 5.08 5.82
CA GLY A 689 9.73 5.73 4.84
C GLY A 689 9.16 5.68 3.42
N THR A 690 9.95 6.07 2.42
CA THR A 690 9.52 5.94 1.01
C THR A 690 9.78 4.52 0.50
N LEU A 691 8.80 3.88 -0.13
CA LEU A 691 8.92 2.51 -0.64
C LEU A 691 10.12 2.37 -1.59
N ASN A 692 10.97 1.38 -1.34
CA ASN A 692 12.13 1.11 -2.20
C ASN A 692 11.69 0.50 -3.52
N ASN A 693 12.15 1.07 -4.64
CA ASN A 693 11.74 0.63 -5.98
C ASN A 693 12.85 0.56 -7.03
N ASN A 694 14.03 1.12 -6.75
CA ASN A 694 15.13 1.16 -7.71
C ASN A 694 15.87 -0.18 -7.77
N SER A 695 16.73 -0.36 -8.77
CA SER A 695 17.79 -1.36 -8.64
C SER A 695 18.77 -0.92 -7.55
N TYR A 696 19.16 -1.84 -6.67
CA TYR A 696 20.12 -1.57 -5.60
C TYR A 696 21.34 -2.45 -5.76
N SER A 697 22.53 -1.88 -5.57
CA SER A 697 23.78 -2.62 -5.65
C SER A 697 24.61 -2.39 -4.40
N ARG A 698 25.24 -3.46 -3.90
CA ARG A 698 26.27 -3.37 -2.87
C ARG A 698 27.58 -3.82 -3.49
N VAL A 699 28.45 -2.85 -3.76
CA VAL A 699 29.72 -3.03 -4.49
C VAL A 699 30.91 -3.00 -3.53
N GLY A 700 32.08 -3.46 -4.00
CA GLY A 700 33.33 -3.38 -3.25
C GLY A 700 33.37 -4.30 -2.02
N LEU A 701 32.62 -5.40 -2.05
CA LEU A 701 32.62 -6.38 -0.98
C LEU A 701 33.94 -7.15 -1.00
N THR A 702 34.62 -7.23 0.13
CA THR A 702 35.96 -7.83 0.21
C THR A 702 35.95 -9.14 1.00
N ARG A 703 37.07 -9.88 0.95
CA ARG A 703 37.38 -11.02 1.82
C ARG A 703 38.79 -10.84 2.39
N GLY A 704 38.87 -10.75 3.71
CA GLY A 704 40.14 -10.72 4.45
C GLY A 704 40.84 -12.10 4.50
N PRO A 705 42.03 -12.17 5.11
CA PRO A 705 42.80 -13.41 5.21
C PRO A 705 42.33 -14.37 6.31
N GLN A 706 41.44 -13.94 7.22
CA GLN A 706 40.94 -14.79 8.32
C GLN A 706 40.07 -15.94 7.79
N ALA A 707 40.03 -17.05 8.52
CA ALA A 707 39.32 -18.27 8.09
C ALA A 707 37.83 -18.02 7.86
N THR A 708 37.20 -17.19 8.70
CA THR A 708 35.79 -16.80 8.62
C THR A 708 35.56 -15.47 7.89
N ALA A 709 36.53 -14.98 7.11
CA ALA A 709 36.39 -13.75 6.34
C ALA A 709 35.51 -13.91 5.08
N GLY A 710 35.08 -12.78 4.54
CA GLY A 710 34.29 -12.68 3.30
C GLY A 710 32.79 -12.63 3.50
N TYR A 711 32.27 -12.96 4.69
CA TYR A 711 30.83 -12.89 4.96
C TYR A 711 30.31 -11.44 4.98
N GLN A 712 29.16 -11.24 4.36
CA GLN A 712 28.47 -9.95 4.24
C GLN A 712 27.03 -10.14 4.68
N LEU A 713 26.61 -9.41 5.72
CA LEU A 713 25.20 -9.36 6.12
C LEU A 713 24.47 -8.38 5.19
N VAL A 714 23.79 -8.94 4.20
CA VAL A 714 23.01 -8.22 3.19
C VAL A 714 21.52 -8.30 3.53
N GLY A 715 20.72 -7.44 2.91
CA GLY A 715 19.31 -7.30 3.20
C GLY A 715 18.46 -7.25 1.94
N ASN A 716 17.26 -7.84 1.98
CA ASN A 716 16.26 -7.59 0.95
C ASN A 716 15.83 -6.11 1.01
N PRO A 717 16.12 -5.29 -0.01
CA PRO A 717 15.81 -3.88 0.02
C PRO A 717 14.35 -3.58 -0.34
N TYR A 718 13.58 -4.56 -0.83
CA TYR A 718 12.28 -4.31 -1.44
C TYR A 718 11.11 -4.52 -0.47
N PRO A 719 10.00 -3.78 -0.64
CA PRO A 719 8.70 -4.05 -0.01
C PRO A 719 7.98 -5.24 -0.67
N SER A 720 8.73 -6.23 -1.14
CA SER A 720 8.26 -7.50 -1.69
C SER A 720 9.26 -8.60 -1.34
N ALA A 721 8.81 -9.85 -1.27
CA ALA A 721 9.75 -10.98 -1.21
C ALA A 721 10.57 -11.03 -2.51
N ILE A 722 11.79 -11.57 -2.43
CA ILE A 722 12.68 -11.72 -3.60
C ILE A 722 13.06 -13.17 -3.82
N ASP A 723 13.23 -13.53 -5.10
CA ASP A 723 13.86 -14.76 -5.52
C ASP A 723 15.39 -14.57 -5.53
N TYR A 724 16.08 -15.23 -4.61
CA TYR A 724 17.53 -15.12 -4.54
C TYR A 724 18.25 -15.79 -5.71
N THR A 725 17.65 -16.70 -6.50
CA THR A 725 18.30 -17.19 -7.73
C THR A 725 18.53 -16.07 -8.74
N VAL A 726 17.57 -15.14 -8.85
CA VAL A 726 17.67 -13.96 -9.70
C VAL A 726 18.72 -12.97 -9.16
N VAL A 727 18.72 -12.74 -7.84
CA VAL A 727 19.76 -11.92 -7.19
C VAL A 727 21.15 -12.51 -7.41
N ARG A 728 21.29 -13.82 -7.21
CA ARG A 728 22.56 -14.54 -7.37
C ARG A 728 23.07 -14.45 -8.80
N GLY A 729 22.21 -14.70 -9.79
CA GLY A 729 22.54 -14.60 -11.21
C GLY A 729 22.92 -13.19 -11.66
N ALA A 730 22.41 -12.15 -10.98
CA ALA A 730 22.79 -10.77 -11.22
C ALA A 730 24.08 -10.33 -10.47
N SER A 731 24.58 -11.14 -9.55
CA SER A 731 25.70 -10.79 -8.64
C SER A 731 27.03 -11.41 -9.09
N THR A 732 28.15 -10.75 -8.80
CA THR A 732 29.50 -11.17 -9.24
C THR A 732 30.49 -11.24 -8.07
N GLY A 733 31.51 -12.10 -8.17
CA GLY A 733 32.54 -12.24 -7.13
C GLY A 733 32.05 -12.79 -5.79
N MET A 734 30.82 -13.33 -5.75
CA MET A 734 30.20 -13.98 -4.58
C MET A 734 30.17 -15.50 -4.77
N GLU A 735 30.19 -16.24 -3.68
CA GLU A 735 29.80 -17.66 -3.63
C GLU A 735 28.27 -17.81 -3.76
N ASP A 736 27.78 -18.99 -4.16
CA ASP A 736 26.35 -19.18 -4.45
C ASP A 736 25.49 -19.37 -3.20
N ALA A 737 26.11 -19.80 -2.10
CA ALA A 737 25.43 -20.11 -0.86
C ALA A 737 24.84 -18.87 -0.16
N VAL A 738 23.63 -19.03 0.36
CA VAL A 738 22.93 -18.05 1.22
C VAL A 738 22.64 -18.64 2.59
N TYR A 739 22.77 -17.82 3.63
CA TYR A 739 22.59 -18.24 5.02
C TYR A 739 21.58 -17.37 5.76
N VAL A 740 20.58 -17.99 6.38
CA VAL A 740 19.54 -17.30 7.18
C VAL A 740 19.53 -17.82 8.61
N TYR A 741 19.59 -16.91 9.58
CA TYR A 741 19.65 -17.26 11.00
C TYR A 741 18.30 -17.69 11.55
N LYS A 742 18.32 -18.70 12.43
CA LYS A 742 17.18 -19.21 13.20
C LYS A 742 17.47 -19.16 14.68
N SER A 743 16.80 -18.22 15.35
CA SER A 743 16.84 -18.12 16.80
C SER A 743 15.99 -19.21 17.46
N THR A 744 16.56 -19.87 18.46
CA THR A 744 15.88 -20.79 19.38
C THR A 744 15.89 -20.27 20.83
N GLY A 745 16.45 -19.07 21.04
CA GLY A 745 16.46 -18.35 22.32
C GLY A 745 17.21 -17.02 22.23
N PRO A 746 17.41 -16.32 23.37
CA PRO A 746 17.96 -14.96 23.40
C PRO A 746 19.33 -14.82 22.74
N TYR A 747 20.22 -15.79 22.93
CA TYR A 747 21.58 -15.77 22.39
C TYR A 747 21.94 -17.08 21.68
N VAL A 748 20.95 -17.95 21.42
CA VAL A 748 21.13 -19.29 20.87
C VAL A 748 20.34 -19.47 19.58
N GLY A 749 20.95 -20.18 18.63
CA GLY A 749 20.38 -20.45 17.32
C GLY A 749 21.42 -21.02 16.34
N GLY A 750 21.02 -21.12 15.08
CA GLY A 750 21.88 -21.66 14.01
C GLY A 750 21.48 -21.13 12.63
N TYR A 751 22.34 -21.34 11.64
CA TYR A 751 22.09 -20.92 10.26
C TYR A 751 21.50 -22.05 9.43
N ILE A 752 20.46 -21.70 8.66
CA ILE A 752 20.00 -22.50 7.53
C ILE A 752 20.75 -22.03 6.29
N SER A 753 21.41 -22.96 5.62
CA SER A 753 22.15 -22.73 4.39
C SER A 753 21.32 -23.18 3.19
N TYR A 754 21.49 -22.51 2.05
CA TYR A 754 20.95 -22.95 0.78
C TYR A 754 21.98 -22.72 -0.33
N VAL A 755 22.16 -23.73 -1.18
CA VAL A 755 23.00 -23.67 -2.39
C VAL A 755 22.47 -24.68 -3.40
N ASN A 756 22.48 -24.33 -4.69
CA ASN A 756 22.11 -25.23 -5.79
C ASN A 756 20.84 -26.09 -5.58
N GLY A 757 19.76 -25.45 -5.12
CA GLY A 757 18.50 -26.14 -4.87
C GLY A 757 18.44 -26.91 -3.55
N VAL A 758 19.56 -27.14 -2.88
CA VAL A 758 19.70 -27.91 -1.63
C VAL A 758 19.70 -26.97 -0.44
N ARG A 759 19.14 -27.41 0.69
CA ARG A 759 19.11 -26.65 1.95
C ARG A 759 19.49 -27.52 3.14
N SER A 760 20.03 -26.90 4.18
CA SER A 760 20.12 -27.50 5.52
C SER A 760 18.89 -27.14 6.37
N SER A 761 18.70 -27.81 7.51
CA SER A 761 17.64 -27.52 8.49
C SER A 761 18.23 -27.42 9.90
N THR A 762 17.74 -26.46 10.69
CA THR A 762 18.09 -26.32 12.12
C THR A 762 16.91 -26.65 13.05
N SER A 763 15.81 -27.17 12.50
CA SER A 763 14.60 -27.44 13.30
C SER A 763 14.74 -28.73 14.11
N PRO A 764 14.43 -28.73 15.42
CA PRO A 764 14.22 -29.96 16.18
C PRO A 764 12.92 -30.63 15.67
N LEU A 765 13.00 -31.45 14.62
CA LEU A 765 11.87 -32.31 14.27
C LEU A 765 11.68 -33.32 15.41
N PRO A 766 10.47 -33.48 15.99
CA PRO A 766 10.22 -34.43 17.06
C PRO A 766 10.61 -35.85 16.65
N VAL A 767 11.25 -36.59 17.56
CA VAL A 767 11.47 -38.04 17.40
C VAL A 767 10.11 -38.73 17.42
N GLY A 768 9.76 -39.44 16.34
CA GLY A 768 8.61 -40.38 16.33
C GLY A 768 7.37 -39.98 15.52
N THR A 769 7.36 -38.86 14.78
CA THR A 769 6.28 -38.61 13.80
C THR A 769 6.59 -39.33 12.49
N THR A 770 6.08 -40.54 12.35
CA THR A 770 5.93 -41.22 11.05
C THR A 770 4.56 -40.84 10.47
N PRO A 771 4.45 -40.39 9.20
CA PRO A 771 5.54 -40.29 8.23
C PRO A 771 6.34 -38.99 8.41
N PRO A 772 7.61 -38.95 7.94
CA PRO A 772 8.24 -37.69 7.62
C PRO A 772 7.27 -36.90 6.74
N LEU A 773 7.17 -35.58 6.93
CA LEU A 773 6.40 -34.75 5.99
C LEU A 773 6.76 -35.17 4.55
N PRO A 774 5.76 -35.42 3.69
CA PRO A 774 6.00 -36.00 2.37
C PRO A 774 7.04 -35.18 1.62
N ALA A 775 8.00 -35.87 0.98
CA ALA A 775 9.12 -35.33 0.21
C ALA A 775 8.74 -34.40 -0.96
N THR A 776 7.45 -34.12 -1.17
CA THR A 776 6.93 -33.35 -2.29
C THR A 776 7.05 -31.84 -2.10
N THR A 777 7.83 -31.35 -1.13
CA THR A 777 7.78 -29.93 -0.70
C THR A 777 9.12 -29.21 -0.58
N GLU A 778 10.23 -29.76 -1.02
CA GLU A 778 11.51 -29.29 -0.47
C GLU A 778 12.44 -28.46 -1.35
N ASN A 779 12.27 -28.37 -2.67
CA ASN A 779 13.42 -28.09 -3.54
C ASN A 779 13.17 -27.08 -4.68
N GLN A 780 14.11 -26.12 -4.80
CA GLN A 780 14.23 -24.99 -5.76
C GLN A 780 13.43 -23.67 -5.65
N LEU A 781 13.94 -22.72 -4.85
CA LEU A 781 13.88 -21.24 -4.97
C LEU A 781 14.10 -20.68 -3.54
N PRO A 782 15.24 -20.05 -3.24
CA PRO A 782 15.45 -19.36 -1.98
C PRO A 782 14.69 -18.04 -2.01
N ILE A 783 13.46 -18.04 -1.51
CA ILE A 783 12.70 -16.80 -1.34
C ILE A 783 13.19 -16.10 -0.07
N ILE A 784 13.65 -14.86 -0.22
CA ILE A 784 13.99 -13.99 0.91
C ILE A 784 12.79 -13.07 1.17
N PRO A 785 12.12 -13.19 2.33
CA PRO A 785 10.95 -12.36 2.65
C PRO A 785 11.23 -10.86 2.71
N ILE A 786 10.16 -10.08 2.76
CA ILE A 786 10.22 -8.63 3.02
C ILE A 786 10.97 -8.38 4.33
N ALA A 787 11.84 -7.36 4.33
CA ALA A 787 12.61 -6.92 5.49
C ALA A 787 13.51 -8.01 6.10
N GLN A 788 13.92 -9.03 5.34
CA GLN A 788 14.80 -10.10 5.81
C GLN A 788 16.27 -9.83 5.44
N GLY A 789 17.14 -9.88 6.44
CA GLY A 789 18.58 -9.96 6.29
C GLY A 789 19.10 -11.39 6.15
N PHE A 790 20.18 -11.58 5.39
CA PHE A 790 20.83 -12.86 5.14
C PHE A 790 22.33 -12.67 4.89
N PHE A 791 23.10 -13.74 5.09
CA PHE A 791 24.53 -13.73 4.81
C PHE A 791 24.81 -14.30 3.41
N MET A 792 25.79 -13.70 2.75
CA MET A 792 26.50 -14.22 1.59
C MET A 792 28.00 -14.13 1.84
N ARG A 793 28.82 -14.84 1.06
CA ARG A 793 30.29 -14.79 1.19
C ARG A 793 30.94 -14.40 -0.13
N VAL A 794 31.96 -13.53 -0.06
CA VAL A 794 32.80 -13.16 -1.21
C VAL A 794 33.75 -14.31 -1.54
N ALA A 795 33.86 -14.65 -2.83
CA ALA A 795 34.73 -15.72 -3.30
C ALA A 795 36.23 -15.36 -3.09
N VAL A 796 37.07 -16.37 -2.89
CA VAL A 796 38.52 -16.18 -2.67
C VAL A 796 39.14 -15.41 -3.84
N GLY A 797 39.92 -14.37 -3.53
CA GLY A 797 40.64 -13.56 -4.53
C GLY A 797 39.75 -12.63 -5.36
N GLN A 798 38.44 -12.53 -5.04
CA GLN A 798 37.49 -11.68 -5.78
C GLN A 798 37.12 -10.42 -5.00
N THR A 799 36.59 -9.43 -5.73
CA THR A 799 35.80 -8.34 -5.16
C THR A 799 34.33 -8.58 -5.49
N GLY A 800 33.51 -8.72 -4.47
CA GLY A 800 32.10 -9.07 -4.60
C GLY A 800 31.21 -7.86 -4.90
N THR A 801 30.15 -8.12 -5.66
CA THR A 801 29.01 -7.22 -5.87
C THR A 801 27.71 -8.00 -5.76
N VAL A 802 26.77 -7.51 -4.95
CA VAL A 802 25.41 -8.04 -4.85
C VAL A 802 24.44 -7.06 -5.51
N ASN A 803 23.70 -7.53 -6.51
CA ASN A 803 22.76 -6.73 -7.30
C ASN A 803 21.32 -7.17 -7.07
N PHE A 804 20.49 -6.25 -6.59
CA PHE A 804 19.05 -6.39 -6.46
C PHE A 804 18.39 -5.65 -7.62
N THR A 805 17.62 -6.38 -8.43
CA THR A 805 16.86 -5.83 -9.55
C THR A 805 15.38 -6.07 -9.34
N ASN A 806 14.52 -5.28 -10.00
CA ASN A 806 13.08 -5.49 -9.93
C ASN A 806 12.65 -6.88 -10.44
N ALA A 807 13.43 -7.52 -11.32
CA ALA A 807 13.15 -8.88 -11.80
C ALA A 807 13.22 -9.93 -10.69
N ALA A 808 13.92 -9.65 -9.58
CA ALA A 808 13.97 -10.56 -8.44
C ALA A 808 12.71 -10.50 -7.57
N ARG A 809 11.85 -9.48 -7.73
CA ARG A 809 10.69 -9.27 -6.85
C ARG A 809 9.55 -10.25 -7.19
N LEU A 810 8.96 -10.83 -6.16
CA LEU A 810 7.74 -11.62 -6.30
C LEU A 810 6.51 -10.71 -6.25
N ASN A 811 5.58 -10.95 -7.17
CA ASN A 811 4.31 -10.23 -7.28
C ASN A 811 3.16 -11.01 -6.63
N ALA A 812 3.45 -11.74 -5.55
CA ALA A 812 2.47 -12.54 -4.84
C ALA A 812 2.67 -12.39 -3.33
N PRO A 813 1.58 -12.49 -2.55
CA PRO A 813 1.66 -12.50 -1.10
C PRO A 813 2.51 -13.67 -0.65
N ASN A 814 3.34 -13.42 0.36
CA ASN A 814 4.19 -14.44 0.92
C ASN A 814 3.61 -14.86 2.29
N ASN A 815 2.92 -16.00 2.32
CA ASN A 815 2.53 -16.67 3.56
C ASN A 815 3.50 -17.80 3.95
N THR A 816 4.63 -17.93 3.24
CA THR A 816 5.54 -19.05 3.45
C THR A 816 6.13 -18.95 4.86
N LEU A 817 5.71 -19.89 5.71
CA LEU A 817 6.63 -20.54 6.63
C LEU A 817 7.80 -21.09 5.79
N PHE A 818 8.94 -21.34 6.43
CA PHE A 818 10.25 -21.62 5.84
C PHE A 818 10.39 -22.83 4.86
N GLN A 819 9.33 -23.28 4.17
CA GLN A 819 9.24 -24.57 3.46
C GLN A 819 8.35 -24.47 2.19
N ARG A 820 8.62 -25.30 1.18
CA ARG A 820 8.19 -25.16 -0.24
C ARG A 820 7.31 -26.32 -0.72
N THR A 821 7.18 -26.64 -2.03
CA THR A 821 6.20 -27.62 -2.61
C THR A 821 6.67 -28.50 -3.80
N THR A 822 7.98 -28.80 -3.98
CA THR A 822 8.41 -29.82 -5.00
C THR A 822 9.65 -30.64 -4.59
N ALA A 823 9.74 -31.94 -4.94
CA ALA A 823 10.80 -32.87 -4.50
C ALA A 823 12.15 -32.75 -5.24
N ASP A 824 13.29 -32.87 -4.55
CA ASP A 824 14.61 -33.12 -5.18
C ASP A 824 14.68 -34.58 -5.63
N LEU A 825 15.19 -34.84 -6.83
CA LEU A 825 15.37 -36.20 -7.34
C LEU A 825 16.84 -36.67 -7.28
N ARG A 826 17.78 -35.80 -6.89
CA ARG A 826 19.19 -36.19 -6.74
C ARG A 826 19.38 -37.14 -5.54
N PRO A 827 20.35 -38.07 -5.59
CA PRO A 827 20.75 -38.86 -4.44
C PRO A 827 21.15 -37.95 -3.29
N ARG A 828 20.59 -38.17 -2.09
CA ARG A 828 20.77 -37.26 -0.94
C ARG A 828 20.75 -37.97 0.40
N LEU A 829 21.58 -37.49 1.33
CA LEU A 829 21.55 -37.80 2.75
C LEU A 829 21.55 -36.52 3.57
N ALA A 830 20.57 -36.36 4.46
CA ALA A 830 20.57 -35.32 5.49
C ALA A 830 20.81 -35.97 6.87
N LEU A 831 21.85 -35.52 7.56
CA LEU A 831 22.21 -35.99 8.90
C LEU A 831 22.02 -34.87 9.93
N SER A 832 21.36 -35.16 11.05
CA SER A 832 21.30 -34.27 12.21
C SER A 832 21.96 -34.84 13.45
N LEU A 833 22.72 -33.99 14.15
CA LEU A 833 23.18 -34.24 15.52
C LEU A 833 22.27 -33.48 16.47
N ARG A 834 21.67 -34.18 17.43
CA ARG A 834 20.60 -33.62 18.28
C ARG A 834 20.71 -34.06 19.74
N ASN A 835 20.20 -33.20 20.62
CA ASN A 835 19.84 -33.53 22.00
C ASN A 835 18.32 -33.31 22.19
N ALA A 836 17.85 -33.23 23.45
CA ALA A 836 16.43 -33.04 23.74
C ALA A 836 15.86 -31.65 23.33
N THR A 837 16.70 -30.65 23.10
CA THR A 837 16.28 -29.24 22.92
C THR A 837 16.72 -28.60 21.60
N VAL A 838 17.83 -29.06 21.00
CA VAL A 838 18.44 -28.45 19.81
C VAL A 838 19.00 -29.52 18.87
N ALA A 839 19.10 -29.18 17.58
CA ALA A 839 19.65 -30.02 16.52
C ALA A 839 20.47 -29.19 15.52
N ASN A 840 21.48 -29.80 14.91
CA ASN A 840 22.27 -29.22 13.84
C ASN A 840 22.42 -30.22 12.69
N GLN A 841 22.28 -29.79 11.44
CA GLN A 841 22.21 -30.66 10.27
C GLN A 841 23.28 -30.34 9.23
N THR A 842 23.79 -31.40 8.60
CA THR A 842 24.58 -31.32 7.36
C THR A 842 23.91 -32.15 6.26
N VAL A 843 24.04 -31.71 5.01
CA VAL A 843 23.44 -32.38 3.85
C VAL A 843 24.51 -32.73 2.83
N MET A 844 24.49 -33.97 2.36
CA MET A 844 25.32 -34.46 1.26
C MET A 844 24.41 -34.84 0.10
N TYR A 845 24.74 -34.39 -1.10
CA TYR A 845 24.01 -34.76 -2.31
C TYR A 845 24.97 -35.02 -3.46
N PHE A 846 24.51 -35.72 -4.50
CA PHE A 846 25.36 -36.16 -5.60
C PHE A 846 24.92 -35.54 -6.92
N GLU A 847 25.87 -34.92 -7.63
CA GLU A 847 25.60 -34.25 -8.91
C GLU A 847 26.80 -34.33 -9.86
N GLN A 848 26.51 -34.37 -11.15
CA GLN A 848 27.53 -34.32 -12.19
C GLN A 848 28.23 -32.94 -12.17
N GLY A 849 29.56 -32.94 -12.13
CA GLY A 849 30.37 -31.72 -12.13
C GLY A 849 30.80 -31.24 -10.75
N ALA A 850 30.22 -31.78 -9.66
CA ALA A 850 30.72 -31.55 -8.31
C ALA A 850 32.01 -32.36 -8.06
N THR A 851 32.87 -31.84 -7.18
CA THR A 851 34.16 -32.42 -6.81
C THR A 851 34.17 -32.87 -5.34
N ALA A 852 35.26 -33.49 -4.90
CA ALA A 852 35.44 -33.81 -3.47
C ALA A 852 36.00 -32.64 -2.66
N GLY A 853 36.41 -31.54 -3.33
CA GLY A 853 36.85 -30.29 -2.70
C GLY A 853 35.71 -29.27 -2.70
N PHE A 854 35.99 -28.04 -2.25
CA PHE A 854 34.98 -26.98 -2.22
C PHE A 854 34.67 -26.45 -3.62
N ASP A 855 33.40 -26.50 -3.99
CA ASP A 855 32.81 -25.94 -5.18
C ASP A 855 31.81 -24.83 -4.82
N ALA A 856 32.15 -23.57 -5.15
CA ALA A 856 31.33 -22.41 -4.80
C ALA A 856 29.89 -22.43 -5.33
N VAL A 857 29.62 -23.27 -6.35
CA VAL A 857 28.29 -23.48 -6.95
C VAL A 857 27.50 -24.56 -6.23
N PHE A 858 28.15 -25.57 -5.64
CA PHE A 858 27.51 -26.79 -5.12
C PHE A 858 27.53 -26.87 -3.59
N ASP A 859 28.49 -26.18 -2.96
CA ASP A 859 28.76 -26.30 -1.54
C ASP A 859 28.37 -25.06 -0.75
N ALA A 860 28.01 -25.28 0.50
CA ALA A 860 27.82 -24.21 1.47
C ALA A 860 28.72 -24.47 2.67
N HIS A 861 29.57 -23.50 3.03
CA HIS A 861 30.39 -23.57 4.23
C HIS A 861 29.54 -23.70 5.49
N TYR A 862 30.11 -24.34 6.50
CA TYR A 862 29.49 -24.39 7.81
C TYR A 862 29.70 -23.08 8.57
N LEU A 863 28.60 -22.45 9.01
CA LEU A 863 28.65 -21.36 9.99
C LEU A 863 28.42 -21.94 11.40
N PRO A 864 29.33 -21.72 12.36
CA PRO A 864 29.20 -22.26 13.71
C PRO A 864 27.86 -21.90 14.37
N ALA A 865 27.18 -22.91 14.92
CA ALA A 865 25.96 -22.70 15.68
C ALA A 865 26.25 -22.27 17.12
N THR A 866 25.51 -21.28 17.63
CA THR A 866 25.76 -20.71 18.98
C THR A 866 25.22 -21.59 20.12
N HIS A 867 24.47 -22.64 19.81
CA HIS A 867 23.99 -23.63 20.79
C HIS A 867 25.03 -24.73 21.11
N GLY A 868 26.23 -24.69 20.52
CA GLY A 868 27.35 -25.57 20.89
C GLY A 868 27.24 -27.03 20.41
N LEU A 869 26.39 -27.32 19.43
CA LEU A 869 26.37 -28.62 18.72
C LEU A 869 26.81 -28.41 17.28
N HIS A 870 27.86 -29.10 16.86
CA HIS A 870 28.44 -28.92 15.54
C HIS A 870 28.41 -30.25 14.78
N LEU A 871 27.76 -30.22 13.61
CA LEU A 871 27.77 -31.30 12.63
C LEU A 871 27.97 -30.69 11.25
N ALA A 872 28.98 -31.16 10.53
CA ALA A 872 29.30 -30.73 9.18
C ALA A 872 30.02 -31.86 8.41
N SER A 873 30.00 -31.82 7.09
CA SER A 873 30.98 -32.56 6.28
C SER A 873 32.35 -31.89 6.42
N ASP A 874 33.41 -32.68 6.46
CA ASP A 874 34.78 -32.19 6.61
C ASP A 874 35.62 -32.56 5.39
N ILE A 875 36.08 -31.54 4.67
CA ILE A 875 36.91 -31.68 3.46
C ILE A 875 38.39 -31.32 3.72
N SER A 876 38.83 -31.35 4.98
CA SER A 876 40.21 -31.09 5.48
C SER A 876 40.67 -29.64 5.47
N THR A 877 40.28 -28.84 4.47
CA THR A 877 40.56 -27.39 4.43
C THR A 877 39.52 -26.60 5.21
N GLU A 878 38.28 -27.10 5.26
CA GLU A 878 37.13 -26.44 5.87
C GLU A 878 35.94 -27.39 6.08
N GLN A 879 34.95 -26.91 6.84
CA GLN A 879 33.71 -27.64 7.11
C GLN A 879 32.55 -27.11 6.25
N LEU A 880 31.68 -28.02 5.81
CA LEU A 880 30.55 -27.73 4.93
C LEU A 880 29.21 -28.10 5.57
N ALA A 881 28.24 -27.17 5.53
CA ALA A 881 26.85 -27.42 5.89
C ALA A 881 26.11 -28.19 4.78
N ILE A 882 26.49 -27.94 3.52
CA ILE A 882 25.98 -28.65 2.35
C ILE A 882 27.18 -29.05 1.50
N SER A 883 27.25 -30.32 1.11
CA SER A 883 28.29 -30.87 0.23
C SER A 883 27.68 -31.48 -1.02
N GLY A 884 27.99 -30.92 -2.18
CA GLY A 884 27.82 -31.55 -3.47
C GLY A 884 29.00 -32.47 -3.74
N LEU A 885 28.72 -33.75 -3.93
CA LEU A 885 29.73 -34.78 -4.17
C LEU A 885 29.65 -35.29 -5.62
N PRO A 886 30.75 -35.83 -6.17
CA PRO A 886 30.76 -36.38 -7.52
C PRO A 886 29.73 -37.50 -7.68
N GLU A 887 29.05 -37.55 -8.82
CA GLU A 887 28.05 -38.57 -9.14
C GLU A 887 28.51 -40.01 -8.82
N LEU A 888 27.61 -40.80 -8.23
CA LEU A 888 27.86 -42.19 -7.84
C LEU A 888 27.90 -43.11 -9.07
N THR A 889 29.10 -43.37 -9.59
CA THR A 889 29.36 -44.11 -10.84
C THR A 889 29.97 -45.51 -10.66
N GLY A 890 29.81 -46.12 -9.47
CA GLY A 890 30.26 -47.48 -9.14
C GLY A 890 31.39 -47.55 -8.11
N ALA A 891 32.18 -46.48 -7.94
CA ALA A 891 33.14 -46.35 -6.85
C ALA A 891 32.44 -45.96 -5.53
N ALA A 892 33.03 -46.36 -4.40
CA ALA A 892 32.54 -45.91 -3.09
C ALA A 892 32.97 -44.46 -2.83
N ALA A 893 32.02 -43.60 -2.46
CA ALA A 893 32.29 -42.23 -2.03
C ALA A 893 32.36 -42.18 -0.50
N VAL A 894 33.32 -41.42 0.05
CA VAL A 894 33.49 -41.27 1.50
C VAL A 894 33.40 -39.78 1.83
N ALA A 895 32.47 -39.43 2.72
CA ALA A 895 32.27 -38.09 3.24
C ALA A 895 32.64 -38.06 4.73
N PRO A 896 33.83 -37.56 5.12
CA PRO A 896 34.20 -37.38 6.51
C PRO A 896 33.27 -36.40 7.22
N LEU A 897 33.05 -36.60 8.52
CA LEU A 897 32.19 -35.74 9.33
C LEU A 897 33.00 -35.04 10.43
N TYR A 898 32.70 -33.76 10.62
CA TYR A 898 33.05 -33.01 11.82
C TYR A 898 31.90 -33.13 12.83
N VAL A 899 32.15 -33.75 13.98
CA VAL A 899 31.15 -33.97 15.04
C VAL A 899 31.71 -33.46 16.37
N HIS A 900 31.05 -32.46 16.96
CA HIS A 900 31.46 -31.87 18.24
C HIS A 900 30.27 -31.39 19.07
N ALA A 901 30.41 -31.48 20.39
CA ALA A 901 29.49 -30.92 21.37
C ALA A 901 30.26 -30.16 22.44
N ALA A 902 29.79 -28.96 22.80
CA ALA A 902 30.40 -28.11 23.82
C ALA A 902 30.20 -28.63 25.26
N THR A 903 29.36 -29.65 25.46
CA THR A 903 29.11 -30.29 26.76
C THR A 903 29.23 -31.80 26.61
N ALA A 904 29.85 -32.45 27.60
CA ALA A 904 29.96 -33.91 27.59
C ALA A 904 28.57 -34.53 27.76
N GLY A 905 28.24 -35.54 26.97
CA GLY A 905 26.94 -36.19 27.07
C GLY A 905 26.64 -37.19 25.97
N THR A 906 25.42 -37.74 26.03
CA THR A 906 24.87 -38.61 25.01
C THR A 906 24.02 -37.79 24.04
N TYR A 907 24.35 -37.90 22.77
CA TYR A 907 23.69 -37.23 21.66
C TYR A 907 23.17 -38.28 20.68
N THR A 908 22.23 -37.90 19.83
CA THR A 908 21.72 -38.79 18.78
C THR A 908 22.12 -38.23 17.42
N LEU A 909 22.76 -39.06 16.60
CA LEU A 909 22.97 -38.79 15.18
C LEU A 909 21.87 -39.49 14.39
N THR A 910 21.11 -38.74 13.62
CA THR A 910 19.92 -39.22 12.89
C THR A 910 20.09 -38.96 11.40
N ALA A 911 19.83 -39.97 10.56
CA ALA A 911 19.55 -39.80 9.14
C ALA A 911 18.10 -39.33 9.00
N ASP A 912 17.94 -38.01 8.90
CA ASP A 912 16.62 -37.38 8.75
C ASP A 912 16.01 -37.72 7.39
N GLU A 913 16.88 -37.94 6.40
CA GLU A 913 16.50 -38.28 5.05
C GLU A 913 17.62 -39.06 4.36
N LEU A 914 17.22 -40.13 3.66
CA LEU A 914 18.08 -40.89 2.75
C LEU A 914 17.25 -41.27 1.53
N VAL A 915 17.43 -40.55 0.43
CA VAL A 915 16.56 -40.67 -0.76
C VAL A 915 17.36 -40.74 -2.05
N ASN A 916 16.73 -41.34 -3.07
CA ASN A 916 17.21 -41.39 -4.46
C ASN A 916 18.63 -41.96 -4.65
N LEU A 917 19.14 -42.78 -3.71
CA LEU A 917 20.38 -43.52 -3.96
C LEU A 917 20.20 -44.44 -5.19
N PRO A 918 21.22 -44.56 -6.08
CA PRO A 918 21.16 -45.53 -7.17
C PRO A 918 20.93 -46.95 -6.65
N ALA A 919 20.33 -47.80 -7.48
CA ALA A 919 20.03 -49.17 -7.09
C ALA A 919 21.31 -49.90 -6.61
N GLY A 920 21.21 -50.55 -5.44
CA GLY A 920 22.31 -51.27 -4.81
C GLY A 920 23.27 -50.40 -4.00
N TYR A 921 23.18 -49.08 -4.03
CA TYR A 921 23.95 -48.22 -3.13
C TYR A 921 23.33 -48.14 -1.73
N HIS A 922 24.20 -48.11 -0.73
CA HIS A 922 23.87 -47.92 0.69
C HIS A 922 24.70 -46.77 1.26
N ALA A 923 24.22 -46.12 2.32
CA ALA A 923 24.95 -45.14 3.10
C ALA A 923 25.30 -45.70 4.48
N TYR A 924 26.58 -45.99 4.71
CA TYR A 924 27.06 -46.54 5.98
C TYR A 924 27.74 -45.47 6.82
N LEU A 925 27.30 -45.28 8.07
CA LEU A 925 28.07 -44.54 9.05
C LEU A 925 29.24 -45.41 9.53
N ARG A 926 30.46 -44.96 9.25
CA ARG A 926 31.70 -45.53 9.77
C ARG A 926 32.05 -44.85 11.09
N ASP A 927 32.09 -45.60 12.19
CA ASP A 927 32.82 -45.21 13.40
C ASP A 927 34.20 -45.85 13.37
N ALA A 928 35.21 -45.05 13.08
CA ALA A 928 36.54 -45.56 12.92
C ALA A 928 37.15 -46.01 14.26
N LEU A 929 36.72 -45.48 15.41
CA LEU A 929 37.25 -45.90 16.72
C LEU A 929 36.90 -47.37 17.02
N THR A 930 35.67 -47.76 16.71
CA THR A 930 35.18 -49.13 16.93
C THR A 930 35.35 -50.02 15.70
N GLY A 931 35.62 -49.43 14.53
CA GLY A 931 35.65 -50.14 13.25
C GLY A 931 34.26 -50.53 12.72
N THR A 932 33.20 -49.95 13.28
CA THR A 932 31.82 -50.34 12.99
C THR A 932 31.27 -49.59 11.77
N TYR A 933 30.60 -50.32 10.88
CA TYR A 933 29.82 -49.76 9.77
C TYR A 933 28.34 -50.00 10.03
N THR A 934 27.59 -48.92 10.24
CA THR A 934 26.14 -48.96 10.50
C THR A 934 25.40 -48.51 9.26
N ASP A 935 24.53 -49.37 8.69
CA ASP A 935 23.69 -48.98 7.55
C ASP A 935 22.59 -48.00 8.02
N LEU A 936 22.66 -46.77 7.53
CA LEU A 936 21.73 -45.70 7.91
C LEU A 936 20.30 -45.93 7.39
N ALA A 937 20.10 -46.81 6.40
CA ALA A 937 18.76 -47.18 5.94
C ALA A 937 18.04 -48.10 6.95
N THR A 938 18.79 -48.97 7.62
CA THR A 938 18.22 -49.94 8.60
C THR A 938 18.29 -49.42 10.04
N THR A 939 19.31 -48.63 10.36
CA THR A 939 19.54 -48.04 11.68
C THR A 939 19.74 -46.53 11.51
N PRO A 940 18.64 -45.78 11.28
CA PRO A 940 18.72 -44.35 10.96
C PRO A 940 19.05 -43.47 12.17
N SER A 941 19.13 -44.01 13.38
CA SER A 941 19.38 -43.25 14.61
C SER A 941 20.43 -43.96 15.47
N ILE A 942 21.54 -43.28 15.74
CA ILE A 942 22.69 -43.81 16.49
C ILE A 942 22.97 -42.91 17.69
N SER A 943 23.12 -43.50 18.89
CA SER A 943 23.57 -42.79 20.08
C SER A 943 25.09 -42.61 20.08
N LEU A 944 25.55 -41.38 20.25
CA LEU A 944 26.95 -41.01 20.34
C LEU A 944 27.27 -40.47 21.73
N ALA A 945 28.35 -40.94 22.34
CA ALA A 945 28.94 -40.28 23.51
C ALA A 945 29.99 -39.28 23.01
N LEU A 946 29.78 -37.99 23.30
CA LEU A 946 30.67 -36.90 22.88
C LEU A 946 31.28 -36.21 24.11
N ASP A 947 32.55 -35.81 23.98
CA ASP A 947 33.32 -35.09 24.99
C ASP A 947 33.83 -33.77 24.38
N PRO A 948 33.66 -32.61 25.07
CA PRO A 948 34.12 -31.31 24.58
C PRO A 948 35.63 -31.22 24.35
N ALA A 949 36.45 -32.06 25.00
CA ALA A 949 37.90 -32.06 24.87
C ALA A 949 38.42 -32.71 23.58
N ALA A 950 37.57 -33.40 22.80
CA ALA A 950 37.97 -34.07 21.57
C ALA A 950 36.88 -33.93 20.50
N ALA A 951 37.03 -32.96 19.59
CA ALA A 951 36.28 -32.98 18.35
C ALA A 951 36.55 -34.29 17.62
N ALA A 952 35.50 -35.01 17.22
CA ALA A 952 35.63 -36.35 16.61
C ALA A 952 36.00 -36.28 15.13
N THR A 953 36.85 -35.31 14.76
CA THR A 953 37.32 -35.08 13.39
C THR A 953 37.99 -36.34 12.85
N GLY A 954 37.51 -36.83 11.71
CA GLY A 954 38.03 -38.06 11.07
C GLY A 954 37.58 -39.37 11.71
N ARG A 955 36.97 -39.35 12.91
CA ARG A 955 36.41 -40.57 13.54
C ARG A 955 35.17 -41.05 12.80
N TYR A 956 34.25 -40.13 12.49
CA TYR A 956 33.00 -40.46 11.81
C TYR A 956 33.09 -40.09 10.33
N ALA A 957 32.54 -40.94 9.46
CA ALA A 957 32.39 -40.68 8.03
C ALA A 957 31.17 -41.42 7.50
N VAL A 958 30.54 -40.90 6.45
CA VAL A 958 29.55 -41.68 5.67
C VAL A 958 30.23 -42.30 4.47
N VAL A 959 30.03 -43.59 4.27
CA VAL A 959 30.52 -44.34 3.11
C VAL A 959 29.33 -44.73 2.25
N PHE A 960 29.27 -44.17 1.04
CA PHE A 960 28.27 -44.49 0.03
C PHE A 960 28.84 -45.54 -0.91
N GLY A 961 28.27 -46.75 -0.95
CA GLY A 961 28.80 -47.84 -1.78
C GLY A 961 27.84 -49.01 -1.91
N THR A 962 28.19 -49.95 -2.81
CA THR A 962 27.34 -51.10 -3.15
C THR A 962 27.57 -52.35 -2.29
N ALA A 963 28.58 -52.33 -1.44
CA ALA A 963 28.87 -53.39 -0.48
C ALA A 963 29.19 -52.79 0.88
N GLN A 964 28.79 -53.46 1.95
CA GLN A 964 29.26 -53.13 3.29
C GLN A 964 30.78 -53.33 3.32
N PRO A 965 31.59 -52.31 3.66
CA PRO A 965 33.03 -52.49 3.76
C PRO A 965 33.35 -53.51 4.86
N LEU A 966 33.80 -54.71 4.48
CA LEU A 966 34.26 -55.73 5.42
C LEU A 966 35.70 -55.41 5.81
N ALA A 967 35.88 -54.82 6.98
CA ALA A 967 37.19 -54.66 7.60
C ALA A 967 37.27 -55.62 8.80
N THR A 968 38.29 -56.48 8.83
CA THR A 968 38.69 -57.17 10.07
C THR A 968 39.06 -56.10 11.11
N ALA A 969 38.92 -56.39 12.42
CA ALA A 969 39.22 -55.39 13.46
C ALA A 969 40.58 -54.70 13.24
N SER A 970 41.63 -55.44 12.86
CA SER A 970 42.94 -54.86 12.50
C SER A 970 42.93 -53.99 11.25
N ALA A 971 42.17 -54.34 10.21
CA ALA A 971 42.01 -53.52 9.00
C ALA A 971 41.14 -52.27 9.24
N ALA A 972 40.14 -52.36 10.11
CA ALA A 972 39.26 -51.25 10.48
C ALA A 972 40.03 -50.22 11.33
N THR A 973 40.83 -50.71 12.28
CA THR A 973 41.75 -49.86 13.04
C THR A 973 42.84 -49.29 12.13
N ALA A 974 43.41 -50.03 11.17
CA ALA A 974 44.35 -49.48 10.17
C ALA A 974 43.73 -48.40 9.25
N GLN A 975 42.41 -48.43 9.03
CA GLN A 975 41.69 -47.40 8.29
C GLN A 975 41.59 -46.07 9.05
N LEU A 976 41.67 -46.07 10.40
CA LEU A 976 41.71 -44.85 11.21
C LEU A 976 42.91 -43.95 10.90
N VAL A 977 44.00 -44.54 10.42
CA VAL A 977 45.21 -43.78 10.08
C VAL A 977 44.89 -42.92 8.87
N SER A 978 44.77 -41.62 9.06
CA SER A 978 44.62 -40.69 7.95
C SER A 978 45.96 -40.12 7.55
N LEU A 979 46.12 -39.91 6.24
CA LEU A 979 47.27 -39.26 5.66
C LEU A 979 46.73 -38.17 4.74
N TYR A 980 46.98 -36.92 5.08
CA TYR A 980 46.38 -35.77 4.40
C TYR A 980 47.33 -34.56 4.38
N PRO A 981 47.26 -33.68 3.37
CA PRO A 981 46.54 -33.88 2.11
C PRO A 981 47.14 -35.02 1.28
N ASN A 982 46.37 -35.58 0.36
CA ASN A 982 46.82 -36.64 -0.54
C ASN A 982 45.98 -36.59 -1.84
N PRO A 983 46.49 -35.99 -2.93
CA PRO A 983 47.89 -35.62 -3.16
C PRO A 983 48.45 -34.51 -2.26
N ALA A 984 49.75 -34.54 -1.98
CA ALA A 984 50.43 -33.65 -1.05
C ALA A 984 51.45 -32.75 -1.76
N HIS A 985 51.45 -31.45 -1.42
CA HIS A 985 52.45 -30.48 -1.86
C HIS A 985 53.29 -30.00 -0.66
N GLY A 986 54.59 -30.35 -0.66
CA GLY A 986 55.56 -29.88 0.34
C GLY A 986 55.46 -30.51 1.74
N THR A 987 54.28 -30.87 2.25
CA THR A 987 54.10 -31.58 3.53
C THR A 987 52.86 -32.48 3.52
N ALA A 988 52.86 -33.55 4.32
CA ALA A 988 51.69 -34.36 4.63
C ALA A 988 51.63 -34.64 6.14
N ALA A 989 50.43 -34.67 6.73
CA ALA A 989 50.19 -35.03 8.11
C ALA A 989 49.70 -36.49 8.19
N LEU A 990 50.34 -37.28 9.05
CA LEU A 990 49.87 -38.59 9.45
C LEU A 990 49.17 -38.47 10.80
N LEU A 991 47.87 -38.77 10.85
CA LEU A 991 47.13 -38.91 12.10
C LEU A 991 47.11 -40.40 12.49
N LEU A 992 47.72 -40.72 13.63
CA LEU A 992 47.74 -42.05 14.22
C LEU A 992 46.97 -42.02 15.56
N PRO A 993 45.69 -42.44 15.57
CA PRO A 993 44.88 -42.38 16.78
C PRO A 993 45.40 -43.27 17.90
N GLN A 994 45.03 -42.91 19.13
CA GLN A 994 45.52 -43.55 20.35
C GLN A 994 45.31 -45.07 20.36
N ALA A 995 44.23 -45.56 19.76
CA ALA A 995 43.94 -46.99 19.68
C ALA A 995 45.01 -47.82 18.93
N LEU A 996 45.80 -47.20 18.05
CA LEU A 996 46.89 -47.84 17.30
C LEU A 996 48.28 -47.62 17.88
N ARG A 997 48.41 -46.70 18.84
CA ARG A 997 49.70 -46.35 19.43
C ARG A 997 50.12 -47.44 20.41
N THR A 998 51.43 -47.73 20.43
CA THR A 998 52.03 -48.71 21.35
C THR A 998 52.30 -48.14 22.74
N GLY A 999 51.94 -46.88 22.99
CA GLY A 999 52.34 -46.12 24.19
C GLY A 999 53.82 -45.67 24.16
N ALA A 1000 54.57 -46.04 23.13
CA ALA A 1000 55.94 -45.61 22.86
C ALA A 1000 55.99 -44.74 21.60
N ALA A 1001 57.13 -44.06 21.39
CA ALA A 1001 57.37 -43.32 20.16
C ALA A 1001 57.30 -44.26 18.95
N THR A 1002 56.54 -43.88 17.92
CA THR A 1002 56.26 -44.72 16.75
C THR A 1002 57.09 -44.24 15.56
N GLN A 1003 57.88 -45.13 14.97
CA GLN A 1003 58.61 -44.83 13.73
C GLN A 1003 57.66 -44.86 12.54
N VAL A 1004 57.75 -43.84 11.71
CA VAL A 1004 57.00 -43.65 10.48
C VAL A 1004 57.97 -43.53 9.32
N SER A 1005 57.82 -44.39 8.32
CA SER A 1005 58.70 -44.45 7.15
C SER A 1005 57.90 -44.19 5.88
N VAL A 1006 58.39 -43.30 5.04
CA VAL A 1006 57.89 -43.12 3.66
C VAL A 1006 58.75 -43.99 2.76
N VAL A 1007 58.14 -44.90 2.01
CA VAL A 1007 58.82 -45.80 1.08
C VAL A 1007 58.37 -45.55 -0.36
N ASP A 1008 59.29 -45.69 -1.32
CA ASP A 1008 58.97 -45.64 -2.74
C ASP A 1008 58.34 -46.95 -3.26
N ASN A 1009 57.97 -46.98 -4.55
CA ASN A 1009 57.39 -48.17 -5.19
C ASN A 1009 58.32 -49.40 -5.25
N LEU A 1010 59.61 -49.25 -4.95
CA LEU A 1010 60.58 -50.35 -4.85
C LEU A 1010 60.78 -50.80 -3.39
N GLY A 1011 60.05 -50.21 -2.43
CA GLY A 1011 60.16 -50.49 -1.00
C GLY A 1011 61.35 -49.81 -0.32
N ARG A 1012 62.04 -48.88 -0.99
CA ARG A 1012 63.17 -48.16 -0.40
C ARG A 1012 62.64 -47.01 0.47
N VAL A 1013 63.13 -46.91 1.70
CA VAL A 1013 62.80 -45.81 2.62
C VAL A 1013 63.41 -44.50 2.10
N VAL A 1014 62.56 -43.53 1.79
CA VAL A 1014 62.97 -42.19 1.31
C VAL A 1014 62.93 -41.13 2.41
N LEU A 1015 62.14 -41.36 3.48
CA LEU A 1015 62.05 -40.46 4.62
C LEU A 1015 61.64 -41.25 5.86
N THR A 1016 62.25 -40.95 7.01
CA THR A 1016 61.86 -41.51 8.31
C THR A 1016 61.61 -40.39 9.30
N ARG A 1017 60.53 -40.54 10.07
CA ARG A 1017 60.09 -39.62 11.11
C ARG A 1017 59.62 -40.41 12.33
N THR A 1018 59.53 -39.74 13.47
CA THR A 1018 59.09 -40.36 14.71
C THR A 1018 57.90 -39.57 15.25
N LEU A 1019 56.77 -40.24 15.42
CA LEU A 1019 55.62 -39.72 16.16
C LEU A 1019 55.90 -39.89 17.66
N ALA A 1020 55.82 -38.80 18.42
CA ALA A 1020 56.00 -38.86 19.87
C ALA A 1020 54.87 -39.66 20.54
N ALA A 1021 55.16 -40.30 21.68
CA ALA A 1021 54.21 -41.19 22.36
C ALA A 1021 52.89 -40.48 22.74
N THR A 1022 52.93 -39.17 22.99
CA THR A 1022 51.80 -38.36 23.47
C THR A 1022 51.02 -37.65 22.36
N THR A 1023 51.59 -37.52 21.16
CA THR A 1023 50.96 -36.81 20.03
C THR A 1023 50.23 -37.79 19.12
N ASP A 1024 49.12 -37.35 18.52
CA ASP A 1024 48.32 -38.11 17.56
C ASP A 1024 48.64 -37.77 16.10
N GLN A 1025 49.22 -36.60 15.84
CA GLN A 1025 49.63 -36.16 14.51
C GLN A 1025 51.16 -36.10 14.34
N LEU A 1026 51.64 -36.48 13.15
CA LEU A 1026 53.02 -36.31 12.71
C LEU A 1026 53.08 -35.61 11.35
N ASP A 1027 53.77 -34.48 11.29
CA ASP A 1027 54.07 -33.82 10.02
C ASP A 1027 55.26 -34.49 9.31
N ILE A 1028 55.07 -34.75 8.03
CA ILE A 1028 55.98 -35.40 7.09
C ILE A 1028 56.39 -34.35 6.05
N PRO A 1029 57.59 -33.74 6.18
CA PRO A 1029 58.08 -32.76 5.21
C PRO A 1029 58.52 -33.45 3.93
N LEU A 1030 57.92 -33.06 2.81
CA LEU A 1030 58.11 -33.67 1.49
C LEU A 1030 59.01 -32.84 0.56
N GLY A 1031 59.58 -31.72 1.03
CA GLY A 1031 60.40 -30.82 0.20
C GLY A 1031 61.67 -31.45 -0.42
N ALA A 1032 62.10 -32.63 0.05
CA ALA A 1032 63.22 -33.41 -0.51
C ALA A 1032 62.78 -34.72 -1.18
N VAL A 1033 61.47 -34.97 -1.28
CA VAL A 1033 60.87 -36.15 -1.90
C VAL A 1033 60.41 -35.77 -3.31
N ALA A 1034 60.83 -36.53 -4.32
CA ALA A 1034 60.44 -36.26 -5.71
C ALA A 1034 58.92 -36.50 -5.93
N PRO A 1035 58.29 -35.87 -6.93
CA PRO A 1035 56.91 -36.18 -7.29
C PRO A 1035 56.75 -37.66 -7.66
N GLY A 1036 55.69 -38.31 -7.16
CA GLY A 1036 55.47 -39.73 -7.35
C GLY A 1036 54.52 -40.37 -6.33
N ILE A 1037 54.34 -41.68 -6.43
CA ILE A 1037 53.54 -42.47 -5.50
C ILE A 1037 54.46 -43.14 -4.48
N TYR A 1038 54.12 -42.99 -3.21
CA TYR A 1038 54.82 -43.50 -2.05
C TYR A 1038 53.86 -44.24 -1.12
N SER A 1039 54.41 -44.97 -0.15
CA SER A 1039 53.68 -45.57 0.96
C SER A 1039 54.22 -45.06 2.29
N VAL A 1040 53.38 -44.44 3.11
CA VAL A 1040 53.69 -44.06 4.49
C VAL A 1040 53.33 -45.23 5.40
N GLN A 1041 54.32 -45.77 6.08
CA GLN A 1041 54.21 -46.95 6.94
C GLN A 1041 54.48 -46.58 8.39
N ALA A 1042 53.56 -46.94 9.28
CA ALA A 1042 53.70 -46.78 10.73
C ALA A 1042 53.59 -48.15 11.41
N LEU A 1043 54.51 -48.44 12.33
CA LEU A 1043 54.45 -49.67 13.14
C LEU A 1043 53.50 -49.45 14.32
N THR A 1044 52.37 -50.14 14.31
CA THR A 1044 51.29 -49.99 15.30
C THR A 1044 51.13 -51.24 16.14
N ASN A 1045 50.33 -51.16 17.22
CA ASN A 1045 49.94 -52.34 18.01
C ASN A 1045 49.08 -53.35 17.21
N ALA A 1046 48.56 -52.97 16.03
CA ALA A 1046 47.82 -53.81 15.09
C ALA A 1046 48.67 -54.33 13.92
N GLY A 1047 50.00 -54.10 13.95
CA GLY A 1047 50.93 -54.41 12.86
C GLY A 1047 51.36 -53.17 12.07
N VAL A 1048 52.00 -53.36 10.91
CA VAL A 1048 52.40 -52.24 10.05
C VAL A 1048 51.17 -51.70 9.32
N VAL A 1049 50.82 -50.44 9.56
CA VAL A 1049 49.77 -49.73 8.82
C VAL A 1049 50.42 -48.92 7.70
N ALA A 1050 50.00 -49.16 6.46
CA ALA A 1050 50.49 -48.47 5.29
C ALA A 1050 49.40 -47.59 4.65
N LYS A 1051 49.75 -46.36 4.27
CA LYS A 1051 48.88 -45.43 3.53
C LYS A 1051 49.56 -44.98 2.26
N ARG A 1052 48.83 -44.99 1.14
CA ARG A 1052 49.34 -44.44 -0.12
C ARG A 1052 49.50 -42.92 0.04
N LEU A 1053 50.60 -42.38 -0.45
CA LEU A 1053 50.88 -40.95 -0.53
C LEU A 1053 51.18 -40.62 -1.99
N VAL A 1054 50.48 -39.65 -2.56
CA VAL A 1054 50.83 -39.05 -3.85
C VAL A 1054 51.52 -37.73 -3.54
N VAL A 1055 52.73 -37.54 -4.04
CA VAL A 1055 53.49 -36.29 -3.93
C VAL A 1055 53.46 -35.63 -5.30
N GLU A 1056 53.01 -34.39 -5.36
CA GLU A 1056 52.89 -33.60 -6.59
C GLU A 1056 53.80 -32.37 -6.60
#